data_AF-A0A5C6C2J0-F1
#
_entry.id   AF-A0A5C6C2J0-F1
#
_cell.length_a   1.000
_cell.length_b   1.000
_cell.length_c   1.000
_cell.angle_alpha   90.00
_cell.angle_beta   90.00
_cell.angle_gamma   90.00
#
_symmetry.space_group_name_H-M   'P 1'
#
loop_
_entity.id
_entity.type
_entity.pdbx_description
1 polymer ?
#
loop_
_entity_poly.entity_id
_entity_poly.type
_entity_poly.pdbx_seq_one_letter_code
_entity_poly.pdbx_strand_id
1 'polypeptide(L)'
;MYIRSSLCFIGLALVSPAIGTPQGTQEATTQLEQQCVFLEPGEALDQIQQDHSEESPIVVAQGELDQLIDCKGGGACPISAALIASQGVRVMAGLPADSHPHRTALRVFQDKPELLLGRISNDRMVILLAHLCVDMEELPVAISTVSAPNSPHAALGPKWSETNGPDLSTAPGELKILAYTVTTADGTVRGRHFVLLKTNKDGRLSFIDPGKPLKKRIFDVAYRGVPSATKRQVFFQVPNGLDKSGQTYELNTIFSVRLLSEESNESRDSNSRVESMKAKIDELSARLRNTDQFLSPVAWRKEGAWFGLPGVDLPASIGGGEYSVTEALELFRHAGRINLNLRDVVGGAHGRSLVKASSSLASDVLGKIVAGEAYIAVSITEPMAGSNPKEMQSKAVRYEGGFKLTGKKLWNARLRQATHVVLYTLAADAEKGEQSVFLIPIDHPGLKVIDRYAHGLTGNSFGGLEFEEMFVSRDHLLGEDGQGGKIFTEHFQYWRLMQAAAAIGCGEAALEQMAERLKSREAFGAPIGRFSHLQQPLGEYHTKLRMAMALAREAAKLIDEGQYEAATPLVNGLKAEGVEIALSACDAAMRAHGAMGYSRDVDLGDRVRDLMGLRIADGTTDVMRMSVVSKAYGSDLWTMSVYGVRSPMRKTQSEPISPVKASPAASND
;
A
#
# COMPACT_ATOMS: atom_id res chain seq x y z
N MET A 1 4.13 18.30 59.68
CA MET A 1 4.37 19.71 59.31
C MET A 1 4.01 19.83 57.84
N TYR A 2 2.93 20.57 57.59
CA TYR A 2 2.28 20.80 56.29
C TYR A 2 3.18 21.63 55.36
N ILE A 3 3.01 21.49 54.04
CA ILE A 3 2.35 22.50 53.18
C ILE A 3 2.19 21.94 51.75
N ARG A 4 0.93 21.90 51.31
CA ARG A 4 0.46 21.77 49.92
C ARG A 4 0.55 23.13 49.25
N SER A 5 0.84 23.17 47.94
CA SER A 5 0.48 24.31 47.09
C SER A 5 0.16 23.87 45.67
N SER A 6 -1.13 23.96 45.32
CA SER A 6 -1.68 24.01 43.96
C SER A 6 -1.41 25.37 43.31
N LEU A 7 -1.54 25.48 41.97
CA LEU A 7 -2.11 26.60 41.16
C LEU A 7 -1.60 26.49 39.71
N CYS A 8 -2.49 26.18 38.75
CA CYS A 8 -3.31 27.09 37.92
C CYS A 8 -2.60 27.59 36.65
N PHE A 9 -3.07 27.08 35.51
CA PHE A 9 -2.86 27.64 34.17
C PHE A 9 -3.84 28.82 33.97
N ILE A 10 -3.33 29.97 33.58
CA ILE A 10 -4.11 31.10 33.04
C ILE A 10 -3.58 31.40 31.64
N GLY A 11 -4.49 31.41 30.67
CA GLY A 11 -4.22 31.79 29.29
C GLY A 11 -4.03 33.29 29.12
N LEU A 12 -3.22 33.66 28.14
CA LEU A 12 -3.10 35.03 27.64
C LEU A 12 -3.33 35.00 26.12
N ALA A 13 -4.45 35.59 25.72
CA ALA A 13 -4.71 36.03 24.36
C ALA A 13 -3.97 37.35 24.12
N LEU A 14 -3.27 37.48 22.99
CA LEU A 14 -2.83 38.77 22.47
C LEU A 14 -3.18 38.88 20.98
N VAL A 15 -3.95 39.92 20.72
CA VAL A 15 -4.47 40.44 19.47
C VAL A 15 -3.33 40.95 18.58
N SER A 16 -3.47 40.83 17.26
CA SER A 16 -2.67 41.60 16.29
C SER A 16 -3.56 42.22 15.21
N PRO A 17 -3.16 43.37 14.64
CA PRO A 17 -4.08 44.36 14.07
C PRO A 17 -4.26 44.23 12.54
N ALA A 18 -5.40 44.73 12.09
CA ALA A 18 -5.76 44.87 10.68
C ALA A 18 -5.00 46.01 9.99
N ILE A 19 -4.47 45.75 8.79
CA ILE A 19 -4.11 46.75 7.78
C ILE A 19 -4.55 46.20 6.42
N GLY A 20 -5.28 47.02 5.66
CA GLY A 20 -6.22 46.60 4.62
C GLY A 20 -5.67 46.38 3.22
N THR A 21 -6.55 45.82 2.38
CA THR A 21 -6.39 45.65 0.94
C THR A 21 -7.57 46.27 0.18
N PRO A 22 -7.38 46.75 -1.06
CA PRO A 22 -8.30 47.64 -1.74
C PRO A 22 -9.50 46.91 -2.34
N GLN A 23 -10.64 47.58 -2.32
CA GLN A 23 -11.87 47.21 -3.02
C GLN A 23 -11.65 47.18 -4.54
N GLY A 24 -12.05 46.08 -5.17
CA GLY A 24 -12.18 45.95 -6.62
C GLY A 24 -12.86 44.64 -6.97
N THR A 25 -13.99 44.74 -7.67
CA THR A 25 -14.79 43.66 -8.30
C THR A 25 -15.53 42.69 -7.36
N GLN A 26 -16.55 43.21 -6.66
CA GLN A 26 -17.73 42.46 -6.26
C GLN A 26 -18.74 42.53 -7.42
N GLU A 27 -18.77 41.54 -8.29
CA GLU A 27 -19.95 41.15 -9.07
C GLU A 27 -19.63 39.81 -9.77
N ALA A 28 -20.50 38.81 -9.55
CA ALA A 28 -20.45 37.45 -10.10
C ALA A 28 -19.61 36.39 -9.36
N THR A 29 -20.00 36.04 -8.14
CA THR A 29 -20.09 34.63 -7.67
C THR A 29 -20.80 34.59 -6.31
N THR A 30 -22.11 34.75 -6.32
CA THR A 30 -22.98 34.40 -5.19
C THR A 30 -24.03 33.42 -5.71
N GLN A 31 -23.59 32.19 -5.94
CA GLN A 31 -24.48 31.03 -6.02
C GLN A 31 -23.82 29.89 -5.23
N LEU A 32 -24.37 29.70 -4.03
CA LEU A 32 -24.46 28.43 -3.29
C LEU A 32 -23.17 27.84 -2.70
N GLU A 33 -22.77 28.34 -1.52
CA GLU A 33 -22.26 27.46 -0.45
C GLU A 33 -23.43 26.56 0.01
N GLN A 34 -23.69 25.48 -0.72
CA GLN A 34 -24.53 24.40 -0.23
C GLN A 34 -23.69 23.53 0.69
N GLN A 35 -24.01 23.52 1.98
CA GLN A 35 -23.67 22.38 2.83
C GLN A 35 -24.15 21.12 2.12
N CYS A 36 -23.24 20.18 1.85
CA CYS A 36 -23.58 18.92 1.20
C CYS A 36 -24.42 18.07 2.17
N VAL A 37 -25.74 18.25 2.15
CA VAL A 37 -26.68 17.45 2.94
C VAL A 37 -26.96 16.18 2.15
N PHE A 38 -26.36 15.07 2.58
CA PHE A 38 -26.64 13.75 1.98
C PHE A 38 -28.10 13.36 2.20
N LEU A 39 -28.67 12.59 1.26
CA LEU A 39 -30.02 12.04 1.42
C LEU A 39 -30.03 10.89 2.42
N GLU A 40 -31.21 10.61 2.98
CA GLU A 40 -31.47 9.36 3.70
C GLU A 40 -31.40 8.17 2.73
N PRO A 41 -30.85 7.01 3.14
CA PRO A 41 -30.76 5.83 2.28
C PRO A 41 -32.12 5.37 1.75
N GLY A 42 -33.19 5.56 2.52
CA GLY A 42 -34.55 5.25 2.07
C GLY A 42 -34.97 6.06 0.85
N GLU A 43 -34.72 7.37 0.86
CA GLU A 43 -35.09 8.31 -0.21
C GLU A 43 -34.30 8.01 -1.49
N ALA A 44 -32.99 7.81 -1.38
CA ALA A 44 -32.15 7.48 -2.52
C ALA A 44 -32.52 6.13 -3.15
N LEU A 45 -32.80 5.11 -2.32
CA LEU A 45 -33.23 3.81 -2.81
C LEU A 45 -34.65 3.84 -3.41
N ASP A 46 -35.55 4.68 -2.89
CA ASP A 46 -36.86 4.93 -3.51
C ASP A 46 -36.72 5.61 -4.88
N GLN A 47 -35.82 6.58 -5.01
CA GLN A 47 -35.53 7.25 -6.28
C GLN A 47 -35.03 6.26 -7.33
N ILE A 48 -34.08 5.38 -6.96
CA ILE A 48 -33.57 4.33 -7.86
C ILE A 48 -34.68 3.37 -8.30
N GLN A 49 -35.61 3.02 -7.43
CA GLN A 49 -36.75 2.17 -7.81
C GLN A 49 -37.72 2.88 -8.75
N GLN A 50 -37.88 4.20 -8.64
CA GLN A 50 -38.77 5.01 -9.48
C GLN A 50 -38.16 5.28 -10.87
N ASP A 51 -36.86 5.54 -10.93
CA ASP A 51 -36.15 5.86 -12.17
C ASP A 51 -35.83 4.61 -13.00
N HIS A 52 -35.93 3.41 -12.41
CA HIS A 52 -35.71 2.16 -13.12
C HIS A 52 -36.87 1.80 -14.05
N SER A 53 -36.56 1.61 -15.34
CA SER A 53 -37.49 1.09 -16.34
C SER A 53 -36.79 0.12 -17.30
N GLU A 54 -37.56 -0.60 -18.13
CA GLU A 54 -36.99 -1.47 -19.17
C GLU A 54 -36.17 -0.67 -20.21
N GLU A 55 -36.54 0.59 -20.46
CA GLU A 55 -35.85 1.48 -21.41
C GLU A 55 -34.62 2.18 -20.79
N SER A 56 -34.58 2.29 -19.46
CA SER A 56 -33.48 2.91 -18.70
C SER A 56 -33.16 2.07 -17.45
N PRO A 57 -32.48 0.93 -17.60
CA PRO A 57 -32.24 0.01 -16.51
C PRO A 57 -31.10 0.50 -15.61
N ILE A 58 -31.44 1.08 -14.45
CA ILE A 58 -30.46 1.53 -13.44
C ILE A 58 -30.26 0.54 -12.28
N VAL A 59 -30.87 -0.64 -12.36
CA VAL A 59 -30.74 -1.73 -11.37
C VAL A 59 -30.39 -3.01 -12.09
N VAL A 60 -29.42 -3.74 -11.55
CA VAL A 60 -29.06 -5.10 -12.00
C VAL A 60 -29.62 -6.07 -10.97
N ALA A 61 -30.68 -6.78 -11.31
CA ALA A 61 -31.31 -7.77 -10.45
C ALA A 61 -30.49 -9.06 -10.37
N GLN A 62 -30.65 -9.79 -9.26
CA GLN A 62 -29.97 -11.07 -9.05
C GLN A 62 -30.18 -12.05 -10.22
N GLY A 63 -31.42 -12.18 -10.71
CA GLY A 63 -31.77 -13.14 -11.76
C GLY A 63 -31.09 -12.88 -13.11
N GLU A 64 -30.63 -11.65 -13.34
CA GLU A 64 -29.86 -11.28 -14.54
C GLU A 64 -28.40 -11.79 -14.42
N LEU A 65 -27.84 -11.73 -13.21
CA LEU A 65 -26.50 -12.23 -12.92
C LEU A 65 -26.44 -13.75 -12.79
N ASP A 66 -27.54 -14.39 -12.39
CA ASP A 66 -27.65 -15.86 -12.31
C ASP A 66 -27.41 -16.54 -13.67
N GLN A 67 -27.54 -15.82 -14.79
CA GLN A 67 -27.22 -16.33 -16.14
C GLN A 67 -25.73 -16.33 -16.46
N LEU A 68 -24.95 -15.50 -15.75
CA LEU A 68 -23.50 -15.31 -15.97
C LEU A 68 -22.66 -16.08 -14.95
N ILE A 69 -23.18 -16.28 -13.74
CA ILE A 69 -22.48 -16.90 -12.62
C ILE A 69 -22.88 -18.37 -12.54
N ASP A 70 -21.90 -19.28 -12.52
CA ASP A 70 -22.15 -20.72 -12.46
C ASP A 70 -23.00 -21.06 -11.22
N CYS A 71 -24.16 -21.67 -11.45
CA CYS A 71 -25.32 -21.72 -10.55
C CYS A 71 -25.18 -22.68 -9.35
N LYS A 72 -23.96 -22.89 -8.86
CA LYS A 72 -23.68 -23.66 -7.63
C LYS A 72 -23.11 -22.84 -6.47
N GLY A 73 -23.01 -21.51 -6.58
CA GLY A 73 -22.21 -20.71 -5.64
C GLY A 73 -22.92 -19.69 -4.73
N GLY A 74 -24.02 -19.05 -5.13
CA GLY A 74 -24.68 -17.98 -4.32
C GLY A 74 -24.09 -16.56 -4.45
N GLY A 75 -23.48 -16.23 -5.59
CA GLY A 75 -22.71 -14.98 -5.78
C GLY A 75 -23.51 -13.85 -6.41
N ALA A 76 -24.56 -14.17 -7.16
CA ALA A 76 -25.40 -13.19 -7.83
C ALA A 76 -26.08 -12.23 -6.84
N CYS A 77 -26.58 -12.74 -5.71
CA CYS A 77 -27.25 -11.95 -4.69
C CYS A 77 -26.33 -10.86 -4.10
N PRO A 78 -25.13 -11.19 -3.58
CA PRO A 78 -24.19 -10.18 -3.08
C PRO A 78 -23.69 -9.20 -4.16
N ILE A 79 -23.45 -9.64 -5.40
CA ILE A 79 -23.00 -8.72 -6.47
C ILE A 79 -24.11 -7.74 -6.84
N SER A 80 -25.32 -8.22 -7.04
CA SER A 80 -26.49 -7.37 -7.29
C SER A 80 -26.71 -6.40 -6.11
N ALA A 81 -26.58 -6.87 -4.88
CA ALA A 81 -26.66 -6.01 -3.70
C ALA A 81 -25.59 -4.90 -3.71
N ALA A 82 -24.35 -5.22 -4.09
CA ALA A 82 -23.25 -4.25 -4.16
C ALA A 82 -23.45 -3.22 -5.28
N LEU A 83 -23.94 -3.65 -6.45
CA LEU A 83 -24.27 -2.77 -7.57
C LEU A 83 -25.40 -1.80 -7.19
N ILE A 84 -26.49 -2.29 -6.60
CA ILE A 84 -27.60 -1.43 -6.13
C ILE A 84 -27.09 -0.49 -5.02
N ALA A 85 -26.20 -0.95 -4.14
CA ALA A 85 -25.63 -0.12 -3.09
C ALA A 85 -24.78 1.02 -3.66
N SER A 86 -23.97 0.76 -4.69
CA SER A 86 -23.20 1.80 -5.39
C SER A 86 -24.14 2.84 -6.02
N GLN A 87 -25.23 2.43 -6.69
CA GLN A 87 -26.24 3.36 -7.17
C GLN A 87 -26.85 4.19 -6.02
N GLY A 88 -27.21 3.52 -4.92
CA GLY A 88 -27.76 4.16 -3.72
C GLY A 88 -26.85 5.25 -3.19
N VAL A 89 -25.56 4.94 -3.05
CA VAL A 89 -24.55 5.88 -2.55
C VAL A 89 -24.36 7.06 -3.50
N ARG A 90 -24.38 6.85 -4.83
CA ARG A 90 -24.35 7.94 -5.82
C ARG A 90 -25.52 8.90 -5.63
N VAL A 91 -26.74 8.36 -5.60
CA VAL A 91 -27.95 9.18 -5.43
C VAL A 91 -27.98 9.87 -4.07
N MET A 92 -27.53 9.20 -2.99
CA MET A 92 -27.40 9.81 -1.66
C MET A 92 -26.42 10.99 -1.63
N ALA A 93 -25.38 10.95 -2.46
CA ALA A 93 -24.41 12.02 -2.65
C ALA A 93 -24.92 13.15 -3.57
N GLY A 94 -26.14 13.05 -4.10
CA GLY A 94 -26.67 13.99 -5.08
C GLY A 94 -26.13 13.77 -6.51
N LEU A 95 -25.40 12.69 -6.74
CA LEU A 95 -24.91 12.31 -8.07
C LEU A 95 -25.98 11.53 -8.84
N PRO A 96 -26.02 11.63 -10.18
CA PRO A 96 -26.90 10.78 -10.98
C PRO A 96 -26.52 9.31 -10.85
N ALA A 97 -27.53 8.44 -10.82
CA ALA A 97 -27.35 7.01 -10.97
C ALA A 97 -26.61 6.71 -12.29
N ASP A 98 -25.77 5.68 -12.29
CA ASP A 98 -25.12 5.21 -13.51
C ASP A 98 -26.20 4.61 -14.43
N SER A 99 -26.22 5.14 -15.65
CA SER A 99 -27.20 4.79 -16.69
C SER A 99 -26.91 3.42 -17.34
N HIS A 100 -25.76 2.81 -17.04
CA HIS A 100 -25.32 1.54 -17.64
C HIS A 100 -24.75 0.56 -16.59
N PRO A 101 -25.48 0.24 -15.51
CA PRO A 101 -24.96 -0.56 -14.41
C PRO A 101 -24.61 -2.00 -14.84
N HIS A 102 -25.22 -2.53 -15.91
CA HIS A 102 -24.84 -3.81 -16.51
C HIS A 102 -23.44 -3.79 -17.13
N ARG A 103 -23.02 -2.67 -17.73
CA ARG A 103 -21.65 -2.52 -18.23
C ARG A 103 -20.67 -2.44 -17.08
N THR A 104 -21.03 -1.74 -16.02
CA THR A 104 -20.27 -1.70 -14.77
C THR A 104 -20.11 -3.11 -14.19
N ALA A 105 -21.18 -3.90 -14.15
CA ALA A 105 -21.12 -5.31 -13.73
C ALA A 105 -20.18 -6.16 -14.60
N LEU A 106 -20.26 -6.02 -15.93
CA LEU A 106 -19.38 -6.75 -16.86
C LEU A 106 -17.90 -6.35 -16.70
N ARG A 107 -17.61 -5.05 -16.49
CA ARG A 107 -16.27 -4.56 -16.21
C ARG A 107 -15.71 -5.16 -14.93
N VAL A 108 -16.53 -5.20 -13.87
CA VAL A 108 -16.15 -5.87 -12.61
C VAL A 108 -15.82 -7.33 -12.84
N PHE A 109 -16.56 -8.07 -13.68
CA PHE A 109 -16.23 -9.46 -14.00
C PHE A 109 -14.98 -9.61 -14.85
N GLN A 110 -14.70 -8.66 -15.73
CA GLN A 110 -13.47 -8.63 -16.51
C GLN A 110 -12.25 -8.40 -15.61
N ASP A 111 -12.35 -7.47 -14.66
CA ASP A 111 -11.28 -7.12 -13.74
C ASP A 111 -11.12 -8.16 -12.61
N LYS A 112 -12.19 -8.89 -12.28
CA LYS A 112 -12.29 -9.86 -11.17
C LYS A 112 -13.03 -11.15 -11.60
N PRO A 113 -12.46 -11.97 -12.49
CA PRO A 113 -13.13 -13.17 -13.04
C PRO A 113 -13.51 -14.19 -11.98
N GLU A 114 -12.84 -14.21 -10.83
CA GLU A 114 -13.16 -15.06 -9.68
C GLU A 114 -14.56 -14.80 -9.07
N LEU A 115 -15.18 -13.65 -9.35
CA LEU A 115 -16.56 -13.36 -8.94
C LEU A 115 -17.58 -14.24 -9.67
N LEU A 116 -17.23 -14.79 -10.84
CA LEU A 116 -18.05 -15.73 -11.59
C LEU A 116 -18.08 -17.14 -10.96
N LEU A 117 -17.20 -17.42 -9.99
CA LEU A 117 -17.14 -18.70 -9.27
C LEU A 117 -18.18 -18.82 -8.14
N GLY A 118 -19.01 -17.77 -7.99
CA GLY A 118 -20.25 -17.80 -7.22
C GLY A 118 -20.12 -17.70 -5.71
N ARG A 119 -18.95 -17.75 -5.07
CA ARG A 119 -18.84 -17.53 -3.61
C ARG A 119 -18.21 -16.18 -3.27
N ILE A 120 -18.93 -15.38 -2.48
CA ILE A 120 -18.46 -14.08 -1.98
C ILE A 120 -18.39 -14.10 -0.45
N SER A 121 -17.15 -13.99 0.06
CA SER A 121 -16.88 -13.78 1.49
C SER A 121 -17.20 -12.34 1.92
N ASN A 122 -17.21 -12.08 3.22
CA ASN A 122 -17.37 -10.72 3.73
C ASN A 122 -16.28 -9.78 3.20
N ASP A 123 -15.04 -10.21 3.19
CA ASP A 123 -13.92 -9.38 2.72
C ASP A 123 -14.07 -9.08 1.23
N ARG A 124 -14.44 -10.09 0.43
CA ARG A 124 -14.71 -9.88 -1.01
C ARG A 124 -15.87 -8.92 -1.24
N MET A 125 -16.90 -8.94 -0.40
CA MET A 125 -18.01 -7.99 -0.48
C MET A 125 -17.56 -6.57 -0.16
N VAL A 126 -16.75 -6.37 0.90
CA VAL A 126 -16.19 -5.05 1.26
C VAL A 126 -15.34 -4.50 0.11
N ILE A 127 -14.53 -5.36 -0.51
CA ILE A 127 -13.65 -4.97 -1.62
C ILE A 127 -14.45 -4.65 -2.88
N LEU A 128 -15.48 -5.46 -3.18
CA LEU A 128 -16.38 -5.19 -4.29
C LEU A 128 -17.09 -3.84 -4.13
N LEU A 129 -17.59 -3.53 -2.92
CA LEU A 129 -18.19 -2.23 -2.62
C LEU A 129 -17.18 -1.09 -2.78
N ALA A 130 -15.93 -1.28 -2.32
CA ALA A 130 -14.90 -0.27 -2.45
C ALA A 130 -14.60 0.01 -3.93
N HIS A 131 -14.44 -1.04 -4.73
CA HIS A 131 -14.18 -0.94 -6.15
C HIS A 131 -15.33 -0.25 -6.91
N LEU A 132 -16.58 -0.59 -6.60
CA LEU A 132 -17.77 0.02 -7.21
C LEU A 132 -18.01 1.48 -6.79
N CYS A 133 -17.34 1.97 -5.76
CA CYS A 133 -17.46 3.34 -5.26
C CYS A 133 -16.19 4.17 -5.50
N VAL A 134 -15.26 3.71 -6.34
CA VAL A 134 -14.01 4.45 -6.65
C VAL A 134 -14.31 5.76 -7.40
N ASP A 135 -15.30 5.75 -8.31
CA ASP A 135 -15.62 6.89 -9.19
C ASP A 135 -16.65 7.87 -8.57
N MET A 136 -16.60 8.06 -7.26
CA MET A 136 -17.42 9.05 -6.54
C MET A 136 -16.71 10.39 -6.58
N GLU A 137 -17.14 11.30 -7.47
CA GLU A 137 -16.63 12.66 -7.75
C GLU A 137 -16.18 13.43 -6.47
N GLU A 138 -14.99 13.13 -5.97
CA GLU A 138 -14.33 13.72 -4.79
C GLU A 138 -14.98 13.43 -3.41
N LEU A 139 -15.98 12.54 -3.33
CA LEU A 139 -16.61 12.13 -2.06
C LEU A 139 -16.12 10.74 -1.60
N PRO A 140 -15.16 10.65 -0.64
CA PRO A 140 -14.65 9.38 -0.21
C PRO A 140 -15.70 8.57 0.55
N VAL A 141 -15.70 7.25 0.32
CA VAL A 141 -16.62 6.31 0.93
C VAL A 141 -15.87 5.44 1.95
N ALA A 142 -16.38 5.38 3.19
CA ALA A 142 -15.93 4.44 4.20
C ALA A 142 -16.82 3.20 4.20
N ILE A 143 -16.22 2.02 4.12
CA ILE A 143 -16.93 0.74 4.21
C ILE A 143 -16.52 0.03 5.48
N SER A 144 -17.49 -0.33 6.30
CA SER A 144 -17.27 -1.11 7.52
C SER A 144 -18.16 -2.35 7.56
N THR A 145 -17.74 -3.34 8.33
CA THR A 145 -18.46 -4.59 8.50
C THR A 145 -18.51 -5.00 9.96
N VAL A 146 -19.69 -5.43 10.38
CA VAL A 146 -19.90 -6.04 11.69
C VAL A 146 -20.70 -7.33 11.52
N SER A 147 -20.28 -8.40 12.20
CA SER A 147 -20.91 -9.71 12.08
C SER A 147 -21.47 -10.23 13.39
N ALA A 148 -22.37 -11.21 13.30
CA ALA A 148 -22.86 -11.93 14.46
C ALA A 148 -21.69 -12.65 15.16
N PRO A 149 -21.68 -12.70 16.50
CA PRO A 149 -20.70 -13.44 17.27
C PRO A 149 -20.55 -14.90 16.82
N ASN A 150 -21.65 -15.52 16.39
CA ASN A 150 -21.73 -16.89 15.87
C ASN A 150 -21.68 -16.99 14.34
N SER A 151 -21.42 -15.91 13.60
CA SER A 151 -21.51 -15.96 12.14
C SER A 151 -20.42 -16.86 11.54
N PRO A 152 -20.78 -17.86 10.72
CA PRO A 152 -19.81 -18.74 10.05
C PRO A 152 -19.07 -18.05 8.90
N HIS A 153 -19.46 -16.81 8.56
CA HIS A 153 -18.92 -16.04 7.44
C HIS A 153 -17.83 -15.04 7.84
N ALA A 154 -17.51 -14.96 9.14
CA ALA A 154 -16.45 -14.10 9.68
C ALA A 154 -15.80 -14.77 10.89
N ALA A 155 -14.67 -15.45 10.69
CA ALA A 155 -13.89 -16.05 11.77
C ALA A 155 -13.15 -15.00 12.61
N LEU A 156 -12.78 -13.88 11.98
CA LEU A 156 -12.08 -12.72 12.55
C LEU A 156 -12.84 -11.43 12.17
N GLY A 157 -12.65 -10.34 12.91
CA GLY A 157 -13.27 -9.03 12.64
C GLY A 157 -14.35 -8.59 13.64
N PRO A 158 -14.85 -7.33 13.54
CA PRO A 158 -15.77 -6.75 14.51
C PRO A 158 -17.07 -7.54 14.66
N LYS A 159 -17.45 -7.80 15.92
CA LYS A 159 -18.69 -8.49 16.29
C LYS A 159 -19.60 -7.55 17.04
N TRP A 160 -20.90 -7.62 16.77
CA TRP A 160 -21.87 -6.86 17.58
C TRP A 160 -22.10 -7.54 18.93
N SER A 161 -22.59 -6.75 19.89
CA SER A 161 -22.86 -7.21 21.25
C SER A 161 -23.90 -8.33 21.27
N GLU A 162 -23.62 -9.43 21.99
CA GLU A 162 -24.59 -10.50 22.26
C GLU A 162 -25.80 -10.01 23.08
N THR A 163 -25.66 -8.88 23.78
CA THR A 163 -26.72 -8.29 24.63
C THR A 163 -27.56 -7.26 23.86
N ASN A 164 -26.89 -6.36 23.14
CA ASN A 164 -27.53 -5.20 22.52
C ASN A 164 -27.90 -5.42 21.04
N GLY A 165 -27.35 -6.45 20.39
CA GLY A 165 -27.50 -6.67 18.95
C GLY A 165 -26.74 -5.66 18.10
N PRO A 166 -26.92 -5.70 16.77
CA PRO A 166 -26.31 -4.75 15.84
C PRO A 166 -27.07 -3.42 15.77
N ASP A 167 -26.38 -2.37 15.34
CA ASP A 167 -27.01 -1.10 15.00
C ASP A 167 -27.73 -1.15 13.64
N LEU A 168 -29.06 -1.07 13.70
CA LEU A 168 -29.96 -1.08 12.55
C LEU A 168 -30.58 0.30 12.27
N SER A 169 -30.05 1.38 12.86
CA SER A 169 -30.48 2.73 12.53
C SER A 169 -30.10 3.10 11.08
N THR A 170 -30.86 4.01 10.49
CA THR A 170 -30.53 4.68 9.22
C THR A 170 -30.13 6.11 9.52
N ALA A 171 -29.21 6.65 8.73
CA ALA A 171 -28.77 8.03 8.84
C ALA A 171 -28.44 8.56 7.44
N PRO A 172 -28.53 9.89 7.21
CA PRO A 172 -28.13 10.48 5.96
C PRO A 172 -26.67 10.16 5.64
N GLY A 173 -26.38 9.82 4.39
CA GLY A 173 -25.02 9.47 3.96
C GLY A 173 -24.54 8.07 4.37
N GLU A 174 -25.31 7.24 5.09
CA GLU A 174 -24.95 5.85 5.38
C GLU A 174 -25.98 4.83 4.84
N LEU A 175 -25.52 3.96 3.95
CA LEU A 175 -26.30 2.84 3.41
C LEU A 175 -25.86 1.52 4.06
N LYS A 176 -26.83 0.73 4.54
CA LYS A 176 -26.57 -0.57 5.18
C LYS A 176 -27.06 -1.74 4.32
N ILE A 177 -26.19 -2.73 4.11
CA ILE A 177 -26.50 -4.02 3.46
C ILE A 177 -26.50 -5.09 4.55
N LEU A 178 -27.61 -5.81 4.69
CA LEU A 178 -27.80 -6.84 5.70
C LEU A 178 -27.74 -8.20 5.03
N ALA A 179 -26.88 -9.06 5.53
CA ALA A 179 -26.76 -10.44 5.07
C ALA A 179 -27.33 -11.39 6.13
N TYR A 180 -28.26 -12.26 5.73
CA TYR A 180 -28.90 -13.24 6.61
C TYR A 180 -28.89 -14.65 5.99
N THR A 181 -28.93 -15.65 6.85
CA THR A 181 -28.96 -17.06 6.45
C THR A 181 -30.40 -17.56 6.50
N VAL A 182 -30.80 -18.30 5.46
CA VAL A 182 -32.11 -18.93 5.37
C VAL A 182 -31.98 -20.41 5.68
N THR A 183 -32.70 -20.86 6.70
CA THR A 183 -32.78 -22.27 7.10
C THR A 183 -34.21 -22.74 7.01
N THR A 184 -34.46 -23.89 6.38
CA THR A 184 -35.80 -24.49 6.31
C THR A 184 -36.23 -25.14 7.63
N ALA A 185 -37.52 -25.45 7.75
CA ALA A 185 -38.11 -26.05 8.95
C ALA A 185 -37.44 -27.39 9.38
N ASP A 186 -36.83 -28.12 8.44
CA ASP A 186 -36.08 -29.36 8.65
C ASP A 186 -34.62 -29.14 9.11
N GLY A 187 -34.19 -27.88 9.25
CA GLY A 187 -32.81 -27.51 9.63
C GLY A 187 -31.84 -27.37 8.47
N THR A 188 -32.27 -27.55 7.21
CA THR A 188 -31.38 -27.42 6.05
C THR A 188 -31.08 -25.95 5.73
N VAL A 189 -29.81 -25.58 5.65
CA VAL A 189 -29.38 -24.23 5.25
C VAL A 189 -29.51 -24.08 3.73
N ARG A 190 -30.39 -23.19 3.27
CA ARG A 190 -30.58 -22.91 1.84
C ARG A 190 -29.53 -21.96 1.25
N GLY A 191 -28.95 -21.12 2.10
CA GLY A 191 -27.91 -20.19 1.69
C GLY A 191 -28.03 -18.84 2.40
N ARG A 192 -27.21 -17.92 1.93
CA ARG A 192 -27.07 -16.57 2.46
C ARG A 192 -27.65 -15.57 1.47
N HIS A 193 -28.50 -14.68 1.96
CA HIS A 193 -29.12 -13.61 1.18
C HIS A 193 -28.70 -12.24 1.69
N PHE A 194 -28.68 -11.25 0.79
CA PHE A 194 -28.27 -9.88 1.03
C PHE A 194 -29.43 -8.95 0.68
N VAL A 195 -29.71 -7.95 1.51
CA VAL A 195 -30.77 -6.95 1.31
C VAL A 195 -30.28 -5.57 1.71
N LEU A 196 -30.74 -4.52 1.05
CA LEU A 196 -30.37 -3.14 1.38
C LEU A 196 -31.43 -2.52 2.28
N LEU A 197 -31.03 -2.01 3.43
CA LEU A 197 -31.93 -1.40 4.41
C LEU A 197 -32.36 -0.01 3.93
N LYS A 198 -33.67 0.21 3.78
CA LYS A 198 -34.25 1.51 3.43
C LYS A 198 -34.63 2.30 4.66
N THR A 199 -35.41 1.70 5.56
CA THR A 199 -35.88 2.34 6.79
C THR A 199 -36.01 1.34 7.93
N ASN A 200 -35.80 1.81 9.16
CA ASN A 200 -36.11 1.09 10.38
C ASN A 200 -37.04 1.95 11.25
N LYS A 201 -38.29 1.51 11.41
CA LYS A 201 -39.28 2.16 12.29
C LYS A 201 -39.64 1.19 13.42
N ASP A 202 -39.07 1.41 14.60
CA ASP A 202 -39.30 0.61 15.81
C ASP A 202 -39.12 -0.90 15.62
N GLY A 203 -38.08 -1.31 14.89
CA GLY A 203 -37.79 -2.73 14.62
C GLY A 203 -38.57 -3.30 13.43
N ARG A 204 -39.39 -2.51 12.74
CA ARG A 204 -39.94 -2.83 11.43
C ARG A 204 -39.04 -2.28 10.34
N LEU A 205 -38.36 -3.18 9.65
CA LEU A 205 -37.37 -2.89 8.62
C LEU A 205 -38.01 -3.00 7.24
N SER A 206 -37.73 -2.06 6.35
CA SER A 206 -38.04 -2.18 4.92
C SER A 206 -36.76 -2.23 4.08
N PHE A 207 -36.80 -3.00 3.00
CA PHE A 207 -35.62 -3.32 2.22
C PHE A 207 -35.84 -3.24 0.70
N ILE A 208 -34.74 -3.06 -0.03
CA ILE A 208 -34.61 -3.57 -1.40
C ILE A 208 -34.04 -4.99 -1.35
N ASP A 209 -34.72 -5.90 -2.02
CA ASP A 209 -34.29 -7.27 -2.23
C ASP A 209 -33.71 -7.42 -3.64
N PRO A 210 -32.40 -7.72 -3.80
CA PRO A 210 -31.76 -7.97 -5.09
C PRO A 210 -32.50 -8.99 -5.98
N GLY A 211 -33.21 -9.96 -5.39
CA GLY A 211 -34.00 -10.94 -6.14
C GLY A 211 -35.28 -10.37 -6.74
N LYS A 212 -35.84 -9.32 -6.12
CA LYS A 212 -37.07 -8.63 -6.57
C LYS A 212 -36.96 -7.14 -6.24
N PRO A 213 -36.05 -6.40 -6.89
CA PRO A 213 -35.63 -5.08 -6.42
C PRO A 213 -36.72 -4.03 -6.50
N LEU A 214 -37.76 -4.23 -7.33
CA LEU A 214 -38.91 -3.31 -7.45
C LEU A 214 -40.06 -3.61 -6.48
N LYS A 215 -39.98 -4.70 -5.69
CA LYS A 215 -41.04 -5.05 -4.74
C LYS A 215 -40.67 -4.62 -3.33
N LYS A 216 -41.64 -4.04 -2.63
CA LYS A 216 -41.50 -3.72 -1.21
C LYS A 216 -41.34 -4.99 -0.38
N ARG A 217 -40.24 -5.10 0.36
CA ARG A 217 -39.99 -6.18 1.32
C ARG A 217 -39.90 -5.61 2.73
N ILE A 218 -40.59 -6.23 3.68
CA ILE A 218 -40.66 -5.78 5.08
C ILE A 218 -40.38 -6.98 5.99
N PHE A 219 -39.59 -6.76 7.05
CA PHE A 219 -39.40 -7.71 8.14
C PHE A 219 -39.51 -7.00 9.49
N ASP A 220 -40.06 -7.70 10.49
CA ASP A 220 -39.93 -7.30 11.89
C ASP A 220 -38.70 -7.99 12.50
N VAL A 221 -37.95 -7.27 13.35
CA VAL A 221 -36.78 -7.80 14.06
C VAL A 221 -37.22 -8.57 15.30
N ALA A 222 -36.73 -9.80 15.45
CA ALA A 222 -36.97 -10.62 16.62
C ALA A 222 -35.65 -11.12 17.21
N TYR A 223 -35.58 -11.17 18.54
CA TYR A 223 -34.44 -11.70 19.28
C TYR A 223 -34.82 -13.06 19.88
N ARG A 224 -33.99 -14.10 19.66
CA ARG A 224 -34.17 -15.44 20.26
C ARG A 224 -32.92 -15.83 21.06
N GLY A 225 -33.10 -16.59 22.13
CA GLY A 225 -32.03 -17.03 23.02
C GLY A 225 -31.99 -18.54 23.22
N VAL A 226 -30.82 -19.07 23.58
CA VAL A 226 -30.63 -20.44 24.08
C VAL A 226 -30.97 -20.45 25.58
N PRO A 227 -31.72 -21.43 26.12
CA PRO A 227 -32.25 -21.39 27.50
C PRO A 227 -31.23 -21.21 28.64
N SER A 228 -29.92 -21.32 28.40
CA SER A 228 -28.89 -21.21 29.43
C SER A 228 -27.84 -20.09 29.23
N ALA A 229 -28.00 -19.19 28.24
CA ALA A 229 -27.02 -18.12 28.04
C ALA A 229 -27.67 -16.78 27.64
N THR A 230 -27.09 -15.68 28.11
CA THR A 230 -27.39 -14.27 27.77
C THR A 230 -27.21 -13.89 26.29
N LYS A 231 -27.11 -14.88 25.39
CA LYS A 231 -26.83 -14.70 23.96
C LYS A 231 -28.13 -14.46 23.19
N ARG A 232 -28.32 -13.27 22.64
CA ARG A 232 -29.47 -12.96 21.76
C ARG A 232 -29.03 -13.02 20.29
N GLN A 233 -29.51 -14.04 19.58
CA GLN A 233 -29.44 -14.09 18.12
C GLN A 233 -30.54 -13.23 17.50
N VAL A 234 -30.24 -12.61 16.36
CA VAL A 234 -31.15 -11.67 15.68
C VAL A 234 -31.76 -12.35 14.46
N PHE A 235 -33.08 -12.35 14.38
CA PHE A 235 -33.85 -12.96 13.31
C PHE A 235 -34.78 -11.95 12.66
N PHE A 236 -35.01 -12.13 11.37
CA PHE A 236 -36.07 -11.45 10.63
C PHE A 236 -37.35 -12.30 10.62
N GLN A 237 -38.48 -11.67 10.87
CA GLN A 237 -39.80 -12.27 10.81
C GLN A 237 -40.66 -11.57 9.76
N VAL A 238 -41.34 -12.33 8.91
CA VAL A 238 -42.30 -11.76 7.96
C VAL A 238 -43.52 -11.25 8.76
N PRO A 239 -43.93 -9.99 8.60
CA PRO A 239 -45.08 -9.45 9.33
C PRO A 239 -46.36 -10.26 9.10
N ASN A 240 -47.24 -10.29 10.11
CA ASN A 240 -48.58 -10.89 10.07
C ASN A 240 -48.65 -12.43 9.89
N GLY A 241 -47.61 -13.19 10.24
CA GLY A 241 -47.66 -14.67 10.21
C GLY A 241 -47.84 -15.27 8.80
N LEU A 242 -47.54 -14.49 7.76
CA LEU A 242 -47.66 -14.87 6.35
C LEU A 242 -46.56 -15.85 5.89
N ASP A 243 -45.56 -16.10 6.71
CA ASP A 243 -44.57 -17.13 6.43
C ASP A 243 -45.12 -18.54 6.72
N LYS A 244 -45.76 -19.13 5.72
CA LYS A 244 -46.23 -20.52 5.75
C LYS A 244 -45.10 -21.54 5.53
N SER A 245 -43.85 -21.10 5.30
CA SER A 245 -42.74 -21.98 4.91
C SER A 245 -41.99 -22.59 6.10
N GLY A 246 -42.18 -22.06 7.31
CA GLY A 246 -41.46 -22.48 8.51
C GLY A 246 -39.96 -22.18 8.47
N GLN A 247 -39.53 -21.25 7.61
CA GLN A 247 -38.13 -20.86 7.47
C GLN A 247 -37.69 -19.94 8.62
N THR A 248 -36.39 -19.92 8.89
CA THR A 248 -35.76 -18.95 9.78
C THR A 248 -34.76 -18.10 9.01
N TYR A 249 -34.82 -16.79 9.26
CA TYR A 249 -33.97 -15.78 8.63
C TYR A 249 -33.04 -15.19 9.68
N GLU A 250 -31.84 -15.75 9.85
CA GLU A 250 -30.89 -15.32 10.89
C GLU A 250 -29.94 -14.25 10.36
N LEU A 251 -29.92 -13.06 10.97
CA LEU A 251 -29.02 -11.97 10.58
C LEU A 251 -27.57 -12.32 10.93
N ASN A 252 -26.68 -12.22 9.94
CA ASN A 252 -25.30 -12.68 10.03
C ASN A 252 -24.26 -11.56 9.94
N THR A 253 -24.43 -10.61 9.02
CA THR A 253 -23.46 -9.52 8.80
C THR A 253 -24.17 -8.26 8.35
N ILE A 254 -23.68 -7.11 8.79
CA ILE A 254 -24.04 -5.79 8.28
C ILE A 254 -22.80 -5.18 7.62
N PHE A 255 -22.98 -4.70 6.39
CA PHE A 255 -22.02 -3.87 5.68
C PHE A 255 -22.57 -2.45 5.70
N SER A 256 -21.81 -1.49 6.22
CA SER A 256 -22.15 -0.06 6.16
C SER A 256 -21.28 0.61 5.12
N VAL A 257 -21.89 1.37 4.22
CA VAL A 257 -21.25 2.19 3.19
C VAL A 257 -21.59 3.64 3.49
N ARG A 258 -20.61 4.41 3.95
CA ARG A 258 -20.80 5.77 4.47
C ARG A 258 -20.05 6.79 3.63
N LEU A 259 -20.77 7.81 3.16
CA LEU A 259 -20.21 9.02 2.55
C LEU A 259 -19.53 9.86 3.64
N LEU A 260 -18.33 10.35 3.36
CA LEU A 260 -17.57 11.23 4.25
C LEU A 260 -17.68 12.67 3.74
N SER A 261 -18.02 13.62 4.63
CA SER A 261 -18.03 15.06 4.32
C SER A 261 -16.63 15.68 4.50
N GLU A 262 -16.40 16.86 3.92
CA GLU A 262 -15.13 17.60 4.06
C GLU A 262 -14.74 17.90 5.52
N GLU A 263 -15.69 18.16 6.42
CA GLU A 263 -15.42 18.32 7.86
C GLU A 263 -14.97 17.02 8.54
N SER A 264 -15.30 15.85 7.98
CA SER A 264 -14.79 14.55 8.45
C SER A 264 -13.45 14.16 7.80
N ASN A 265 -12.98 14.93 6.81
CA ASN A 265 -11.70 14.71 6.13
C ASN A 265 -10.51 15.20 6.97
N GLU A 266 -10.73 16.10 7.93
CA GLU A 266 -9.70 16.58 8.86
C GLU A 266 -9.28 15.56 9.94
N SER A 267 -9.92 14.38 9.99
CA SER A 267 -9.43 13.25 10.79
C SER A 267 -9.44 11.91 10.05
N ARG A 268 -8.80 11.83 8.88
CA ARG A 268 -7.99 10.63 8.63
C ARG A 268 -6.84 10.69 9.63
N ASP A 269 -7.06 10.16 10.84
CA ASP A 269 -5.93 9.88 11.72
C ASP A 269 -5.01 8.96 10.91
N SER A 270 -3.90 9.51 10.42
CA SER A 270 -2.89 8.81 9.63
C SER A 270 -2.49 7.51 10.33
N ASN A 271 -2.51 7.51 11.68
CA ASN A 271 -2.32 6.31 12.47
C ASN A 271 -3.42 5.26 12.22
N SER A 272 -4.69 5.63 12.17
CA SER A 272 -5.83 4.70 11.97
C SER A 272 -5.74 3.92 10.64
N ARG A 273 -5.39 4.57 9.52
CA ARG A 273 -5.22 3.87 8.23
C ARG A 273 -3.98 2.98 8.21
N VAL A 274 -2.86 3.45 8.79
CA VAL A 274 -1.62 2.68 8.90
C VAL A 274 -1.84 1.44 9.77
N GLU A 275 -2.50 1.57 10.93
CA GLU A 275 -2.80 0.43 11.81
C GLU A 275 -3.78 -0.56 11.16
N SER A 276 -4.79 -0.06 10.42
CA SER A 276 -5.68 -0.92 9.62
C SER A 276 -4.91 -1.72 8.57
N MET A 277 -3.97 -1.08 7.85
CA MET A 277 -3.13 -1.77 6.87
C MET A 277 -2.19 -2.80 7.53
N LYS A 278 -1.57 -2.46 8.68
CA LYS A 278 -0.75 -3.40 9.46
C LYS A 278 -1.53 -4.65 9.88
N ALA A 279 -2.77 -4.48 10.35
CA ALA A 279 -3.63 -5.59 10.72
C ALA A 279 -3.90 -6.54 9.53
N LYS A 280 -4.09 -6.01 8.32
CA LYS A 280 -4.26 -6.81 7.11
C LYS A 280 -2.97 -7.52 6.68
N ILE A 281 -1.81 -6.87 6.84
CA ILE A 281 -0.50 -7.50 6.65
C ILE A 281 -0.32 -8.66 7.63
N ASP A 282 -0.71 -8.50 8.89
CA ASP A 282 -0.63 -9.55 9.92
C ASP A 282 -1.55 -10.73 9.60
N GLU A 283 -2.77 -10.47 9.14
CA GLU A 283 -3.70 -11.51 8.73
C GLU A 283 -3.14 -12.32 7.54
N LEU A 284 -2.62 -11.64 6.51
CA LEU A 284 -1.98 -12.30 5.38
C LEU A 284 -0.74 -13.09 5.82
N SER A 285 0.08 -12.51 6.70
CA SER A 285 1.23 -13.18 7.30
C SER A 285 0.83 -14.48 8.00
N ALA A 286 -0.19 -14.44 8.86
CA ALA A 286 -0.66 -15.60 9.61
C ALA A 286 -1.16 -16.71 8.68
N ARG A 287 -1.87 -16.33 7.60
CA ARG A 287 -2.40 -17.27 6.62
C ARG A 287 -1.30 -17.97 5.81
N LEU A 288 -0.23 -17.25 5.46
CA LEU A 288 0.88 -17.78 4.66
C LEU A 288 1.99 -18.43 5.50
N ARG A 289 2.11 -18.14 6.80
CA ARG A 289 3.25 -18.52 7.65
C ARG A 289 3.69 -19.99 7.57
N ASN A 290 2.74 -20.90 7.40
CA ASN A 290 2.98 -22.34 7.35
C ASN A 290 2.85 -22.94 5.95
N THR A 291 2.95 -22.11 4.90
CA THR A 291 2.91 -22.54 3.50
C THR A 291 4.25 -22.25 2.83
N ASP A 292 4.49 -22.90 1.68
CA ASP A 292 5.63 -22.59 0.81
C ASP A 292 5.56 -21.18 0.19
N GLN A 293 4.40 -20.53 0.28
CA GLN A 293 4.15 -19.18 -0.22
C GLN A 293 4.56 -18.07 0.75
N PHE A 294 4.97 -18.38 1.99
CA PHE A 294 5.32 -17.34 2.98
C PHE A 294 6.39 -16.37 2.50
N LEU A 295 7.39 -16.87 1.77
CA LEU A 295 8.46 -16.04 1.21
C LEU A 295 8.21 -15.66 -0.25
N SER A 296 7.10 -16.09 -0.86
CA SER A 296 6.79 -15.84 -2.27
C SER A 296 6.29 -14.40 -2.46
N PRO A 297 7.08 -13.49 -3.06
CA PRO A 297 6.64 -12.11 -3.25
C PRO A 297 5.45 -12.02 -4.21
N VAL A 298 5.32 -12.97 -5.15
CA VAL A 298 4.20 -13.05 -6.08
C VAL A 298 2.89 -13.38 -5.36
N ALA A 299 2.91 -14.36 -4.44
CA ALA A 299 1.74 -14.69 -3.63
C ALA A 299 1.32 -13.50 -2.76
N TRP A 300 2.29 -12.90 -2.06
CA TRP A 300 2.05 -11.70 -1.26
C TRP A 300 1.50 -10.53 -2.06
N ARG A 301 2.00 -10.27 -3.27
CA ARG A 301 1.45 -9.20 -4.12
C ARG A 301 0.04 -9.50 -4.60
N LYS A 302 -0.20 -10.72 -5.07
CA LYS A 302 -1.53 -11.15 -5.56
C LYS A 302 -2.58 -11.10 -4.45
N GLU A 303 -2.25 -11.59 -3.26
CA GLU A 303 -3.17 -11.59 -2.12
C GLU A 303 -3.26 -10.23 -1.43
N GLY A 304 -2.15 -9.49 -1.39
CA GLY A 304 -2.08 -8.12 -0.85
C GLY A 304 -2.85 -7.09 -1.69
N ALA A 305 -2.96 -7.29 -3.00
CA ALA A 305 -3.70 -6.41 -3.91
C ALA A 305 -5.18 -6.27 -3.52
N TRP A 306 -5.76 -7.30 -2.90
CA TRP A 306 -7.14 -7.27 -2.39
C TRP A 306 -7.39 -6.16 -1.38
N PHE A 307 -6.35 -5.70 -0.67
CA PHE A 307 -6.45 -4.60 0.26
C PHE A 307 -5.51 -3.43 -0.07
N GLY A 308 -5.01 -3.38 -1.31
CA GLY A 308 -4.21 -2.26 -1.84
C GLY A 308 -2.73 -2.28 -1.48
N LEU A 309 -2.20 -3.33 -0.84
CA LEU A 309 -0.80 -3.38 -0.37
C LEU A 309 0.25 -3.05 -1.45
N PRO A 310 0.18 -3.58 -2.69
CA PRO A 310 1.18 -3.33 -3.73
C PRO A 310 1.15 -1.91 -4.30
N GLY A 311 0.10 -1.14 -4.00
CA GLY A 311 -0.12 0.21 -4.52
C GLY A 311 -0.20 1.28 -3.45
N VAL A 312 0.08 0.98 -2.18
CA VAL A 312 -0.16 1.92 -1.08
C VAL A 312 0.51 3.28 -1.30
N ASP A 313 1.74 3.32 -1.81
CA ASP A 313 2.50 4.55 -2.03
C ASP A 313 2.34 5.12 -3.45
N LEU A 314 1.51 4.50 -4.29
CA LEU A 314 1.30 4.91 -5.68
C LEU A 314 0.13 5.91 -5.81
N PRO A 315 0.10 6.74 -6.88
CA PRO A 315 -0.98 7.68 -7.14
C PRO A 315 -2.37 7.05 -7.25
N ALA A 316 -3.40 7.77 -6.81
CA ALA A 316 -4.80 7.31 -6.88
C ALA A 316 -5.28 7.17 -8.33
N SER A 317 -4.73 7.96 -9.26
CA SER A 317 -5.07 7.93 -10.69
C SER A 317 -4.80 6.59 -11.38
N ILE A 318 -3.97 5.73 -10.78
CA ILE A 318 -3.70 4.36 -11.24
C ILE A 318 -4.21 3.29 -10.27
N GLY A 319 -5.10 3.68 -9.34
CA GLY A 319 -5.67 2.81 -8.31
C GLY A 319 -4.79 2.65 -7.06
N GLY A 320 -3.77 3.50 -6.89
CA GLY A 320 -2.91 3.49 -5.70
C GLY A 320 -3.56 4.09 -4.46
N GLY A 321 -2.89 3.94 -3.31
CA GLY A 321 -3.40 4.34 -2.01
C GLY A 321 -2.93 5.71 -1.51
N GLU A 322 -1.99 6.37 -2.20
CA GLU A 322 -1.42 7.67 -1.83
C GLU A 322 -1.03 7.80 -0.35
N TYR A 323 -0.41 6.75 0.19
CA TYR A 323 0.25 6.81 1.48
C TYR A 323 1.44 7.77 1.38
N SER A 324 1.56 8.68 2.33
CA SER A 324 2.74 9.54 2.44
C SER A 324 3.99 8.69 2.67
N VAL A 325 5.17 9.27 2.47
CA VAL A 325 6.44 8.62 2.78
C VAL A 325 6.48 8.26 4.26
N THR A 326 5.98 9.13 5.13
CA THR A 326 5.87 8.87 6.57
C THR A 326 4.96 7.68 6.90
N GLU A 327 3.82 7.54 6.23
CA GLU A 327 2.91 6.41 6.42
C GLU A 327 3.51 5.10 5.87
N ALA A 328 4.09 5.15 4.67
CA ALA A 328 4.76 4.00 4.06
C ALA A 328 5.93 3.51 4.93
N LEU A 329 6.69 4.43 5.54
CA LEU A 329 7.79 4.12 6.45
C LEU A 329 7.38 3.14 7.57
N GLU A 330 6.23 3.38 8.19
CA GLU A 330 5.72 2.53 9.28
C GLU A 330 5.22 1.16 8.76
N LEU A 331 4.71 1.09 7.53
CA LEU A 331 4.34 -0.18 6.89
C LEU A 331 5.58 -1.01 6.55
N PHE A 332 6.64 -0.40 6.02
CA PHE A 332 7.90 -1.08 5.73
C PHE A 332 8.58 -1.58 7.01
N ARG A 333 8.59 -0.77 8.08
CA ARG A 333 9.05 -1.20 9.40
C ARG A 333 8.26 -2.39 9.91
N HIS A 334 6.93 -2.35 9.82
CA HIS A 334 6.06 -3.46 10.22
C HIS A 334 6.34 -4.74 9.43
N ALA A 335 6.45 -4.64 8.10
CA ALA A 335 6.81 -5.77 7.24
C ALA A 335 8.18 -6.37 7.63
N GLY A 336 9.18 -5.53 7.92
CA GLY A 336 10.50 -5.95 8.37
C GLY A 336 10.51 -6.69 9.71
N ARG A 337 9.60 -6.33 10.63
CA ARG A 337 9.41 -7.08 11.89
C ARG A 337 9.00 -8.53 11.62
N ILE A 338 8.09 -8.72 10.68
CA ILE A 338 7.59 -10.04 10.28
C ILE A 338 8.69 -10.84 9.57
N ASN A 339 9.20 -10.34 8.44
CA ASN A 339 10.30 -10.94 7.70
C ASN A 339 10.87 -9.92 6.70
N LEU A 340 12.19 -9.81 6.60
CA LEU A 340 12.83 -8.78 5.79
C LEU A 340 12.55 -8.91 4.28
N ASN A 341 12.17 -10.10 3.78
CA ASN A 341 11.72 -10.32 2.39
C ASN A 341 10.43 -9.54 2.05
N LEU A 342 9.59 -9.23 3.05
CA LEU A 342 8.30 -8.55 2.82
C LEU A 342 8.43 -7.07 2.46
N ARG A 343 9.62 -6.47 2.62
CA ARG A 343 9.85 -5.10 2.12
C ARG A 343 9.55 -4.97 0.63
N ASP A 344 9.70 -6.06 -0.14
CA ASP A 344 9.56 -5.99 -1.59
C ASP A 344 8.11 -6.10 -2.06
N VAL A 345 7.16 -6.35 -1.16
CA VAL A 345 5.73 -6.49 -1.49
C VAL A 345 4.88 -5.31 -0.99
N VAL A 346 5.44 -4.47 -0.11
CA VAL A 346 4.81 -3.23 0.33
C VAL A 346 5.01 -2.16 -0.75
N GLY A 347 3.91 -1.56 -1.20
CA GLY A 347 3.92 -0.51 -2.20
C GLY A 347 4.45 -0.93 -3.57
N GLY A 348 4.68 0.06 -4.43
CA GLY A 348 5.17 -0.13 -5.79
C GLY A 348 6.59 -0.71 -5.85
N ALA A 349 7.33 -0.68 -4.74
CA ALA A 349 8.72 -1.09 -4.64
C ALA A 349 9.56 -0.52 -5.80
N HIS A 350 10.24 -1.36 -6.58
CA HIS A 350 10.99 -0.91 -7.76
C HIS A 350 10.13 -0.36 -8.90
N GLY A 351 8.84 -0.67 -8.94
CA GLY A 351 7.92 -0.06 -9.90
C GLY A 351 7.66 1.42 -9.63
N ARG A 352 7.99 1.94 -8.44
CA ARG A 352 7.87 3.37 -8.14
C ARG A 352 8.71 4.24 -9.08
N SER A 353 9.80 3.72 -9.64
CA SER A 353 10.60 4.45 -10.65
C SER A 353 9.83 4.80 -11.92
N LEU A 354 8.67 4.16 -12.14
CA LEU A 354 7.81 4.39 -13.30
C LEU A 354 6.81 5.54 -13.10
N VAL A 355 6.59 6.01 -11.86
CA VAL A 355 5.50 6.97 -11.53
C VAL A 355 5.60 8.27 -12.31
N LYS A 356 6.81 8.75 -12.62
CA LYS A 356 7.03 9.98 -13.37
C LYS A 356 7.21 9.76 -14.88
N ALA A 357 7.16 8.52 -15.34
CA ALA A 357 7.25 8.23 -16.76
C ALA A 357 5.92 8.51 -17.45
N SER A 358 5.98 9.17 -18.60
CA SER A 358 4.80 9.54 -19.39
C SER A 358 4.37 8.47 -20.42
N SER A 359 5.13 7.37 -20.54
CA SER A 359 4.83 6.30 -21.50
C SER A 359 3.58 5.51 -21.10
N SER A 360 2.75 5.14 -22.07
CA SER A 360 1.61 4.23 -21.88
C SER A 360 2.05 2.90 -21.26
N LEU A 361 3.19 2.35 -21.69
CA LEU A 361 3.77 1.12 -21.13
C LEU A 361 3.99 1.23 -19.61
N ALA A 362 4.58 2.33 -19.13
CA ALA A 362 4.78 2.55 -17.70
C ALA A 362 3.45 2.63 -16.93
N SER A 363 2.45 3.33 -17.49
CA SER A 363 1.11 3.42 -16.89
C SER A 363 0.44 2.05 -16.79
N ASP A 364 0.48 1.25 -17.85
CA ASP A 364 -0.08 -0.10 -17.88
C ASP A 364 0.60 -1.02 -16.87
N VAL A 365 1.94 -0.96 -16.79
CA VAL A 365 2.71 -1.73 -15.83
C VAL A 365 2.39 -1.32 -14.40
N LEU A 366 2.26 -0.01 -14.13
CA LEU A 366 1.87 0.50 -12.82
C LEU A 366 0.47 0.01 -12.40
N GLY A 367 -0.51 0.01 -13.29
CA GLY A 367 -1.84 -0.57 -13.02
C GLY A 367 -1.75 -2.06 -12.67
N LYS A 368 -0.94 -2.83 -13.40
CA LYS A 368 -0.68 -4.25 -13.08
C LYS A 368 0.04 -4.43 -11.74
N ILE A 369 0.88 -3.49 -11.32
CA ILE A 369 1.51 -3.53 -10.01
C ILE A 369 0.46 -3.37 -8.91
N VAL A 370 -0.43 -2.39 -9.04
CA VAL A 370 -1.56 -2.16 -8.12
C VAL A 370 -2.45 -3.41 -8.03
N ALA A 371 -2.72 -4.05 -9.16
CA ALA A 371 -3.48 -5.29 -9.24
C ALA A 371 -2.75 -6.53 -8.66
N GLY A 372 -1.46 -6.41 -8.31
CA GLY A 372 -0.64 -7.52 -7.81
C GLY A 372 -0.19 -8.51 -8.89
N GLU A 373 -0.27 -8.11 -10.16
CA GLU A 373 0.04 -8.93 -11.34
C GLU A 373 1.44 -8.66 -11.90
N ALA A 374 2.01 -7.49 -11.62
CA ALA A 374 3.35 -7.13 -12.04
C ALA A 374 4.33 -7.01 -10.87
N TYR A 375 5.57 -7.40 -11.15
CA TYR A 375 6.69 -7.31 -10.23
C TYR A 375 7.93 -6.87 -11.00
N ILE A 376 8.71 -5.97 -10.40
CA ILE A 376 9.75 -5.24 -11.15
C ILE A 376 11.13 -5.58 -10.60
N ALA A 377 12.02 -6.00 -11.49
CA ALA A 377 13.44 -6.08 -11.23
C ALA A 377 14.13 -4.77 -11.66
N VAL A 378 15.28 -4.46 -11.04
CA VAL A 378 16.18 -3.38 -11.47
C VAL A 378 17.52 -4.01 -11.79
N SER A 379 18.11 -3.61 -12.91
CA SER A 379 19.35 -4.18 -13.41
C SER A 379 20.34 -3.10 -13.83
N ILE A 380 21.40 -2.95 -13.02
CA ILE A 380 22.38 -1.86 -13.15
C ILE A 380 23.80 -2.44 -13.17
N THR A 381 24.13 -3.23 -12.16
CA THR A 381 25.48 -3.67 -11.83
C THR A 381 26.11 -4.54 -12.91
N GLU A 382 27.40 -4.34 -13.14
CA GLU A 382 28.25 -5.06 -14.09
C GLU A 382 29.54 -5.53 -13.42
N PRO A 383 30.30 -6.48 -14.01
CA PRO A 383 31.58 -6.92 -13.46
C PRO A 383 32.54 -5.78 -13.08
N MET A 384 32.60 -4.73 -13.90
CA MET A 384 33.47 -3.58 -13.71
C MET A 384 32.76 -2.35 -13.13
N ALA A 385 31.44 -2.40 -12.90
CA ALA A 385 30.64 -1.26 -12.47
C ALA A 385 29.63 -1.67 -11.38
N GLY A 386 30.08 -1.61 -10.12
CA GLY A 386 29.26 -1.81 -8.92
C GLY A 386 28.99 -0.49 -8.20
N SER A 387 29.85 -0.16 -7.22
CA SER A 387 29.76 1.09 -6.46
C SER A 387 29.82 2.35 -7.32
N ASN A 388 30.49 2.28 -8.47
CA ASN A 388 30.51 3.35 -9.48
C ASN A 388 29.73 2.90 -10.74
N PRO A 389 28.41 3.08 -10.81
CA PRO A 389 27.61 2.67 -11.96
C PRO A 389 27.90 3.49 -13.23
N LYS A 390 28.63 4.62 -13.14
CA LYS A 390 29.02 5.42 -14.31
C LYS A 390 30.08 4.76 -15.19
N GLU A 391 30.73 3.71 -14.69
CA GLU A 391 31.74 2.92 -15.43
C GLU A 391 31.11 1.71 -16.15
N MET A 392 29.78 1.64 -16.23
CA MET A 392 29.10 0.57 -16.95
C MET A 392 29.46 0.58 -18.45
N GLN A 393 29.46 -0.62 -19.04
CA GLN A 393 29.84 -0.87 -20.43
C GLN A 393 28.69 -1.39 -21.29
N SER A 394 27.55 -1.78 -20.71
CA SER A 394 26.37 -2.13 -21.52
C SER A 394 25.96 -0.94 -22.38
N LYS A 395 25.74 -1.17 -23.67
CA LYS A 395 25.53 -0.12 -24.67
C LYS A 395 24.12 -0.18 -25.24
N ALA A 396 23.61 0.99 -25.59
CA ALA A 396 22.48 1.16 -26.48
C ALA A 396 22.99 1.81 -27.77
N VAL A 397 22.56 1.32 -28.92
CA VAL A 397 22.86 1.91 -30.25
C VAL A 397 21.54 2.21 -30.94
N ARG A 398 21.36 3.41 -31.50
CA ARG A 398 20.12 3.76 -32.20
C ARG A 398 19.96 2.91 -33.45
N TYR A 399 18.79 2.28 -33.63
CA TYR A 399 18.54 1.38 -34.75
C TYR A 399 17.05 1.32 -35.09
N GLU A 400 16.68 1.56 -36.35
CA GLU A 400 15.32 1.38 -36.91
C GLU A 400 14.17 1.90 -36.02
N GLY A 401 14.26 3.14 -35.54
CA GLY A 401 13.21 3.74 -34.70
C GLY A 401 13.19 3.25 -33.25
N GLY A 402 14.19 2.47 -32.84
CA GLY A 402 14.43 2.01 -31.48
C GLY A 402 15.92 1.93 -31.16
N PHE A 403 16.30 0.88 -30.44
CA PHE A 403 17.67 0.66 -29.97
C PHE A 403 18.07 -0.80 -30.09
N LYS A 404 19.35 -1.05 -30.30
CA LYS A 404 19.98 -2.35 -30.05
C LYS A 404 20.78 -2.29 -28.77
N LEU A 405 20.51 -3.22 -27.87
CA LEU A 405 21.15 -3.32 -26.57
C LEU A 405 22.14 -4.48 -26.55
N THR A 406 23.35 -4.24 -26.04
CA THR A 406 24.37 -5.28 -25.83
C THR A 406 25.02 -5.10 -24.46
N GLY A 407 25.11 -6.19 -23.68
CA GLY A 407 25.67 -6.12 -22.34
C GLY A 407 25.45 -7.34 -21.45
N LYS A 408 26.04 -7.27 -20.26
CA LYS A 408 25.90 -8.28 -19.21
C LYS A 408 25.71 -7.60 -17.86
N LYS A 409 24.69 -8.02 -17.12
CA LYS A 409 24.36 -7.52 -15.79
C LYS A 409 24.51 -8.62 -14.76
N LEU A 410 24.88 -8.26 -13.54
CA LEU A 410 25.12 -9.19 -12.44
C LEU A 410 24.47 -8.73 -11.15
N TRP A 411 24.23 -9.68 -10.24
CA TRP A 411 23.77 -9.46 -8.87
C TRP A 411 22.37 -8.84 -8.78
N ASN A 412 21.50 -9.18 -9.73
CA ASN A 412 20.13 -8.68 -9.78
C ASN A 412 19.20 -9.61 -9.00
N ALA A 413 18.38 -9.04 -8.12
CA ALA A 413 17.31 -9.76 -7.44
C ALA A 413 16.02 -9.75 -8.29
N ARG A 414 15.09 -10.67 -7.97
CA ARG A 414 13.70 -10.73 -8.49
C ARG A 414 13.53 -11.21 -9.92
N LEU A 415 14.60 -11.55 -10.64
CA LEU A 415 14.54 -11.88 -12.07
C LEU A 415 13.47 -12.92 -12.44
N ARG A 416 13.35 -14.02 -11.70
CA ARG A 416 12.36 -15.08 -11.95
C ARG A 416 10.94 -14.74 -11.52
N GLN A 417 10.76 -13.75 -10.65
CA GLN A 417 9.45 -13.30 -10.19
C GLN A 417 8.97 -12.07 -10.97
N ALA A 418 9.88 -11.34 -11.61
CA ALA A 418 9.58 -10.10 -12.29
C ALA A 418 8.79 -10.34 -13.57
N THR A 419 7.86 -9.44 -13.89
CA THR A 419 7.25 -9.35 -15.23
C THR A 419 8.06 -8.44 -16.14
N HIS A 420 8.70 -7.41 -15.57
CA HIS A 420 9.54 -6.47 -16.29
C HIS A 420 10.82 -6.17 -15.50
N VAL A 421 11.86 -5.76 -16.23
CA VAL A 421 13.09 -5.24 -15.68
C VAL A 421 13.29 -3.79 -16.11
N VAL A 422 13.68 -2.95 -15.15
CA VAL A 422 14.23 -1.62 -15.38
C VAL A 422 15.73 -1.80 -15.62
N LEU A 423 16.13 -1.81 -16.89
CA LEU A 423 17.49 -2.07 -17.36
C LEU A 423 18.23 -0.77 -17.65
N TYR A 424 19.40 -0.60 -17.05
CA TYR A 424 20.27 0.55 -17.29
C TYR A 424 21.37 0.22 -18.29
N THR A 425 21.62 1.13 -19.23
CA THR A 425 22.79 1.10 -20.14
C THR A 425 23.44 2.47 -20.18
N LEU A 426 24.58 2.58 -20.86
CA LEU A 426 25.03 3.89 -21.35
C LEU A 426 23.96 4.53 -22.22
N ALA A 427 23.95 5.86 -22.26
CA ALA A 427 23.18 6.63 -23.22
C ALA A 427 23.47 6.16 -24.66
N ALA A 428 22.50 6.32 -25.54
CA ALA A 428 22.59 5.76 -26.88
C ALA A 428 23.78 6.36 -27.65
N ASP A 429 24.55 5.48 -28.29
CA ASP A 429 25.75 5.79 -29.05
C ASP A 429 26.90 6.39 -28.21
N ALA A 430 26.77 6.42 -26.88
CA ALA A 430 27.81 6.92 -25.97
C ALA A 430 28.84 5.83 -25.66
N GLU A 431 30.12 6.23 -25.62
CA GLU A 431 31.21 5.34 -25.17
C GLU A 431 31.40 5.34 -23.65
N LYS A 432 30.96 6.41 -22.98
CA LYS A 432 31.02 6.62 -21.53
C LYS A 432 30.08 7.76 -21.14
N GLY A 433 29.73 7.85 -19.86
CA GLY A 433 29.07 9.04 -19.29
C GLY A 433 27.65 8.77 -18.81
N GLU A 434 26.69 9.48 -19.37
CA GLU A 434 25.28 9.41 -18.96
C GLU A 434 24.67 8.05 -19.26
N GLN A 435 23.56 7.75 -18.58
CA GLN A 435 22.92 6.46 -18.59
C GLN A 435 21.50 6.60 -19.14
N SER A 436 21.00 5.54 -19.78
CA SER A 436 19.61 5.42 -20.22
C SER A 436 18.95 4.24 -19.54
N VAL A 437 17.62 4.28 -19.48
CA VAL A 437 16.82 3.29 -18.75
C VAL A 437 15.77 2.74 -19.68
N PHE A 438 15.61 1.43 -19.67
CA PHE A 438 14.62 0.72 -20.48
C PHE A 438 13.73 -0.12 -19.57
N LEU A 439 12.41 -0.06 -19.77
CA LEU A 439 11.45 -0.97 -19.14
C LEU A 439 11.18 -2.13 -20.11
N ILE A 440 11.72 -3.30 -19.81
CA ILE A 440 11.73 -4.44 -20.73
C ILE A 440 10.96 -5.62 -20.10
N PRO A 441 10.03 -6.28 -20.82
CA PRO A 441 9.47 -7.56 -20.38
C PRO A 441 10.57 -8.58 -20.08
N ILE A 442 10.44 -9.32 -18.98
CA ILE A 442 11.53 -10.24 -18.56
C ILE A 442 11.78 -11.38 -19.56
N ASP A 443 10.76 -11.70 -20.35
CA ASP A 443 10.73 -12.75 -21.38
C ASP A 443 10.97 -12.20 -22.79
N HIS A 444 11.37 -10.93 -22.91
CA HIS A 444 11.65 -10.29 -24.19
C HIS A 444 12.66 -11.11 -25.01
N PRO A 445 12.41 -11.39 -26.30
CA PRO A 445 13.35 -12.10 -27.16
C PRO A 445 14.74 -11.46 -27.15
N GLY A 446 15.78 -12.25 -26.91
CA GLY A 446 17.16 -11.76 -26.80
C GLY A 446 17.61 -11.38 -25.39
N LEU A 447 16.69 -11.33 -24.41
CA LEU A 447 17.03 -11.16 -22.99
C LEU A 447 17.15 -12.52 -22.30
N LYS A 448 18.34 -12.83 -21.79
CA LYS A 448 18.61 -14.11 -21.11
C LYS A 448 18.85 -13.92 -19.63
N VAL A 449 18.04 -14.60 -18.81
CA VAL A 449 18.21 -14.66 -17.34
C VAL A 449 19.25 -15.73 -16.98
N ILE A 450 20.23 -15.34 -16.16
CA ILE A 450 21.26 -16.23 -15.60
C ILE A 450 21.04 -16.37 -14.10
N ASP A 451 20.70 -17.56 -13.63
CA ASP A 451 20.48 -17.79 -12.21
C ASP A 451 21.79 -17.84 -11.41
N ARG A 452 21.74 -17.26 -10.20
CA ARG A 452 22.76 -17.35 -9.15
C ARG A 452 22.04 -17.50 -7.81
N TYR A 453 22.80 -17.70 -6.73
CA TYR A 453 22.24 -17.91 -5.41
C TYR A 453 22.83 -16.94 -4.40
N ALA A 454 21.95 -16.28 -3.64
CA ALA A 454 22.31 -15.39 -2.54
C ALA A 454 22.24 -16.13 -1.20
N HIS A 455 23.02 -15.67 -0.22
CA HIS A 455 23.00 -16.23 1.13
C HIS A 455 21.80 -15.80 1.96
N GLY A 456 21.06 -14.78 1.56
CA GLY A 456 19.86 -14.28 2.24
C GLY A 456 18.89 -13.70 1.22
N LEU A 457 17.77 -13.17 1.69
CA LEU A 457 16.70 -12.60 0.89
C LEU A 457 16.11 -13.62 -0.09
N THR A 458 15.98 -14.86 0.39
CA THR A 458 15.69 -16.05 -0.41
C THR A 458 14.26 -16.11 -0.93
N GLY A 459 13.39 -15.17 -0.55
CA GLY A 459 12.09 -15.00 -1.20
C GLY A 459 12.22 -14.54 -2.66
N ASN A 460 13.33 -13.91 -3.01
CA ASN A 460 13.62 -13.46 -4.37
C ASN A 460 14.66 -14.33 -5.05
N SER A 461 14.50 -14.53 -6.35
CA SER A 461 15.58 -15.05 -7.19
C SER A 461 16.75 -14.07 -7.25
N PHE A 462 17.92 -14.58 -7.57
CA PHE A 462 19.15 -13.80 -7.68
C PHE A 462 19.90 -14.22 -8.94
N GLY A 463 20.59 -13.31 -9.61
CA GLY A 463 21.16 -13.65 -10.91
C GLY A 463 21.77 -12.51 -11.69
N GLY A 464 21.75 -12.66 -13.00
CA GLY A 464 22.23 -11.69 -13.97
C GLY A 464 21.41 -11.73 -15.25
N LEU A 465 21.71 -10.81 -16.16
CA LEU A 465 21.11 -10.74 -17.49
C LEU A 465 22.20 -10.72 -18.55
N GLU A 466 21.98 -11.40 -19.67
CA GLU A 466 22.80 -11.30 -20.88
C GLU A 466 21.89 -10.89 -22.04
N PHE A 467 22.36 -9.95 -22.87
CA PHE A 467 21.67 -9.49 -24.06
C PHE A 467 22.71 -9.07 -25.09
N GLU A 468 22.51 -9.43 -26.35
CA GLU A 468 23.45 -9.21 -27.44
C GLU A 468 22.66 -8.76 -28.68
N GLU A 469 22.94 -7.56 -29.17
CA GLU A 469 22.25 -6.95 -30.30
C GLU A 469 20.71 -7.02 -30.18
N MET A 470 20.19 -6.96 -28.94
CA MET A 470 18.77 -7.12 -28.64
C MET A 470 18.02 -5.85 -29.04
N PHE A 471 17.17 -5.95 -30.06
CA PHE A 471 16.33 -4.84 -30.48
C PHE A 471 15.23 -4.55 -29.45
N VAL A 472 15.03 -3.27 -29.13
CA VAL A 472 13.88 -2.76 -28.37
C VAL A 472 13.33 -1.52 -29.07
N SER A 473 12.00 -1.37 -29.10
CA SER A 473 11.37 -0.18 -29.66
C SER A 473 11.61 1.05 -28.76
N ARG A 474 11.41 2.26 -29.31
CA ARG A 474 11.49 3.50 -28.53
C ARG A 474 10.56 3.53 -27.32
N ASP A 475 9.42 2.84 -27.38
CA ASP A 475 8.42 2.80 -26.29
C ASP A 475 8.94 2.13 -25.01
N HIS A 476 10.04 1.36 -25.11
CA HIS A 476 10.69 0.77 -23.94
C HIS A 476 11.59 1.76 -23.20
N LEU A 477 11.97 2.88 -23.82
CA LEU A 477 12.82 3.89 -23.18
C LEU A 477 12.02 4.61 -22.08
N LEU A 478 12.55 4.58 -20.86
CA LEU A 478 11.96 5.23 -19.70
C LEU A 478 12.58 6.63 -19.52
N GLY A 479 11.80 7.67 -19.78
CA GLY A 479 12.29 9.04 -19.86
C GLY A 479 13.02 9.31 -21.18
N GLU A 480 13.88 10.32 -21.21
CA GLU A 480 14.72 10.58 -22.39
C GLU A 480 16.08 9.87 -22.28
N ASP A 481 16.72 9.69 -23.43
CA ASP A 481 18.08 9.17 -23.52
C ASP A 481 19.05 10.06 -22.72
N GLY A 482 19.88 9.46 -21.86
CA GLY A 482 20.79 10.16 -20.93
C GLY A 482 20.18 10.49 -19.55
N GLN A 483 18.86 10.37 -19.36
CA GLN A 483 18.20 10.77 -18.11
C GLN A 483 18.21 9.70 -17.01
N GLY A 484 18.89 8.58 -17.20
CA GLY A 484 18.92 7.47 -16.24
C GLY A 484 19.47 7.84 -14.87
N GLY A 485 20.43 8.79 -14.80
CA GLY A 485 20.96 9.28 -13.52
C GLY A 485 19.91 9.97 -12.65
N LYS A 486 18.95 10.67 -13.26
CA LYS A 486 17.84 11.32 -12.55
C LYS A 486 16.87 10.27 -12.00
N ILE A 487 16.46 9.31 -12.84
CA ILE A 487 15.57 8.20 -12.46
C ILE A 487 16.20 7.38 -11.32
N PHE A 488 17.50 7.09 -11.41
CA PHE A 488 18.26 6.43 -10.36
C PHE A 488 18.16 7.18 -9.03
N THR A 489 18.48 8.47 -9.04
CA THR A 489 18.53 9.28 -7.81
C THR A 489 17.18 9.35 -7.13
N GLU A 490 16.12 9.63 -7.90
CA GLU A 490 14.76 9.75 -7.38
C GLU A 490 14.25 8.42 -6.80
N HIS A 491 14.47 7.31 -7.51
CA HIS A 491 14.08 5.98 -7.04
C HIS A 491 14.82 5.59 -5.76
N PHE A 492 16.15 5.70 -5.75
CA PHE A 492 16.95 5.24 -4.62
C PHE A 492 16.86 6.14 -3.40
N GLN A 493 16.50 7.41 -3.56
CA GLN A 493 16.22 8.28 -2.42
C GLN A 493 15.03 7.79 -1.60
N TYR A 494 13.94 7.36 -2.26
CA TYR A 494 12.80 6.75 -1.57
C TYR A 494 13.12 5.33 -1.11
N TRP A 495 13.65 4.51 -2.01
CA TRP A 495 13.83 3.07 -1.75
C TRP A 495 14.82 2.78 -0.61
N ARG A 496 15.93 3.53 -0.50
CA ARG A 496 16.89 3.36 0.60
C ARG A 496 16.27 3.65 1.97
N LEU A 497 15.41 4.66 2.05
CA LEU A 497 14.70 5.01 3.27
C LEU A 497 13.76 3.88 3.70
N MET A 498 12.96 3.37 2.76
CA MET A 498 12.03 2.26 3.01
C MET A 498 12.75 0.96 3.42
N GLN A 499 13.87 0.64 2.75
CA GLN A 499 14.69 -0.52 3.12
C GLN A 499 15.28 -0.40 4.52
N ALA A 500 15.76 0.79 4.89
CA ALA A 500 16.31 1.02 6.22
C ALA A 500 15.22 0.89 7.30
N ALA A 501 13.99 1.35 7.02
CA ALA A 501 12.85 1.15 7.93
C ALA A 501 12.54 -0.33 8.15
N ALA A 502 12.51 -1.13 7.09
CA ALA A 502 12.35 -2.58 7.20
C ALA A 502 13.50 -3.25 7.97
N ALA A 503 14.75 -2.80 7.78
CA ALA A 503 15.89 -3.28 8.54
C ALA A 503 15.75 -2.96 10.04
N ILE A 504 15.33 -1.74 10.38
CA ILE A 504 15.06 -1.33 11.78
C ILE A 504 13.99 -2.24 12.39
N GLY A 505 12.87 -2.46 11.71
CA GLY A 505 11.82 -3.38 12.17
C GLY A 505 12.34 -4.81 12.39
N CYS A 506 13.22 -5.28 11.51
CA CYS A 506 13.87 -6.59 11.66
C CYS A 506 14.71 -6.67 12.95
N GLY A 507 15.49 -5.63 13.25
CA GLY A 507 16.27 -5.52 14.48
C GLY A 507 15.39 -5.43 15.74
N GLU A 508 14.28 -4.69 15.69
CA GLU A 508 13.34 -4.58 16.81
C GLU A 508 12.72 -5.94 17.17
N ALA A 509 12.27 -6.70 16.16
CA ALA A 509 11.73 -8.04 16.36
C ALA A 509 12.77 -9.00 16.97
N ALA A 510 14.04 -8.90 16.54
CA ALA A 510 15.11 -9.70 17.13
C ALA A 510 15.37 -9.36 18.60
N LEU A 511 15.31 -8.08 18.98
CA LEU A 511 15.44 -7.67 20.39
C LEU A 511 14.27 -8.13 21.25
N GLU A 512 13.05 -8.18 20.71
CA GLU A 512 11.89 -8.73 21.39
C GLU A 512 12.07 -10.23 21.67
N GLN A 513 12.48 -11.01 20.65
CA GLN A 513 12.83 -12.42 20.82
C GLN A 513 13.96 -12.61 21.86
N MET A 514 14.97 -11.75 21.84
CA MET A 514 16.04 -11.76 22.84
C MET A 514 15.49 -11.51 24.24
N ALA A 515 14.64 -10.51 24.44
CA ALA A 515 14.06 -10.19 25.74
C ALA A 515 13.21 -11.36 26.29
N GLU A 516 12.41 -12.01 25.45
CA GLU A 516 11.66 -13.21 25.81
C GLU A 516 12.58 -14.37 26.19
N ARG A 517 13.65 -14.59 25.42
CA ARG A 517 14.66 -15.63 25.70
C ARG A 517 15.33 -15.41 27.04
N LEU A 518 15.70 -14.17 27.37
CA LEU A 518 16.34 -13.83 28.64
C LEU A 518 15.43 -14.11 29.84
N LYS A 519 14.12 -13.91 29.68
CA LYS A 519 13.11 -14.18 30.73
C LYS A 519 12.82 -15.67 30.89
N SER A 520 12.75 -16.41 29.79
CA SER A 520 12.25 -17.80 29.77
C SER A 520 13.33 -18.87 29.93
N ARG A 521 14.55 -18.63 29.45
CA ARG A 521 15.62 -19.65 29.50
C ARG A 521 16.28 -19.67 30.87
N GLU A 522 16.29 -20.83 31.50
CA GLU A 522 17.06 -21.07 32.72
C GLU A 522 18.44 -21.67 32.42
N ALA A 523 19.45 -21.18 33.16
CA ALA A 523 20.76 -21.80 33.28
C ALA A 523 21.36 -21.45 34.63
N PHE A 524 22.20 -22.34 35.16
CA PHE A 524 22.79 -22.20 36.49
C PHE A 524 21.72 -21.94 37.58
N GLY A 525 20.55 -22.59 37.48
CA GLY A 525 19.48 -22.56 38.50
C GLY A 525 18.54 -21.34 38.50
N ALA A 526 18.56 -20.48 37.49
CA ALA A 526 17.62 -19.35 37.36
C ALA A 526 17.58 -18.82 35.90
N PRO A 527 16.68 -17.87 35.57
CA PRO A 527 16.66 -17.23 34.25
C PRO A 527 18.00 -16.57 33.86
N ILE A 528 18.42 -16.72 32.61
CA ILE A 528 19.68 -16.15 32.09
C ILE A 528 19.64 -14.62 32.01
N GLY A 529 18.45 -14.02 32.01
CA GLY A 529 18.27 -12.58 32.04
C GLY A 529 18.93 -11.90 33.24
N ARG A 530 19.26 -12.62 34.31
CA ARG A 530 20.04 -12.05 35.44
C ARG A 530 21.47 -11.65 35.09
N PHE A 531 22.02 -12.15 33.98
CA PHE A 531 23.37 -11.81 33.55
C PHE A 531 23.39 -10.45 32.85
N SER A 532 24.05 -9.46 33.47
CA SER A 532 24.10 -8.08 32.96
C SER A 532 24.70 -7.96 31.56
N HIS A 533 25.72 -8.78 31.22
CA HIS A 533 26.32 -8.79 29.88
C HIS A 533 25.33 -9.20 28.77
N LEU A 534 24.24 -9.90 29.10
CA LEU A 534 23.16 -10.18 28.16
C LEU A 534 22.11 -9.06 28.13
N GLN A 535 21.93 -8.30 29.20
CA GLN A 535 21.01 -7.16 29.22
C GLN A 535 21.58 -5.91 28.53
N GLN A 536 22.90 -5.70 28.60
CA GLN A 536 23.54 -4.50 28.04
C GLN A 536 23.27 -4.31 26.53
N PRO A 537 23.45 -5.34 25.66
CA PRO A 537 23.13 -5.20 24.24
C PRO A 537 21.65 -4.88 23.99
N LEU A 538 20.74 -5.37 24.82
CA LEU A 538 19.31 -5.09 24.68
C LEU A 538 19.04 -3.58 24.86
N GLY A 539 19.61 -2.97 25.90
CA GLY A 539 19.48 -1.52 26.13
C GLY A 539 20.18 -0.69 25.05
N GLU A 540 21.41 -1.07 24.69
CA GLU A 540 22.19 -0.37 23.67
C GLU A 540 21.48 -0.34 22.32
N TYR A 541 21.08 -1.50 21.80
CA TYR A 541 20.48 -1.59 20.47
C TYR A 541 19.03 -1.13 20.45
N HIS A 542 18.29 -1.25 21.56
CA HIS A 542 16.98 -0.62 21.67
C HIS A 542 17.09 0.90 21.47
N THR A 543 18.01 1.56 22.17
CA THR A 543 18.22 3.01 22.04
C THR A 543 18.71 3.37 20.63
N LYS A 544 19.68 2.63 20.08
CA LYS A 544 20.19 2.89 18.72
C LYS A 544 19.12 2.73 17.63
N LEU A 545 18.26 1.72 17.71
CA LEU A 545 17.14 1.54 16.77
C LEU A 545 16.13 2.68 16.90
N ARG A 546 15.86 3.16 18.12
CA ARG A 546 15.00 4.34 18.35
C ARG A 546 15.60 5.62 17.76
N MET A 547 16.91 5.81 17.86
CA MET A 547 17.62 6.91 17.21
C MET A 547 17.53 6.83 15.69
N ALA A 548 17.76 5.64 15.12
CA ALA A 548 17.63 5.40 13.69
C ALA A 548 16.19 5.70 13.20
N MET A 549 15.17 5.28 13.95
CA MET A 549 13.78 5.54 13.58
C MET A 549 13.40 7.03 13.66
N ALA A 550 13.96 7.77 14.62
CA ALA A 550 13.76 9.22 14.68
C ALA A 550 14.33 9.91 13.43
N LEU A 551 15.56 9.55 13.03
CA LEU A 551 16.19 10.03 11.80
C LEU A 551 15.38 9.63 10.55
N ALA A 552 14.83 8.42 10.52
CA ALA A 552 14.00 7.93 9.42
C ALA A 552 12.71 8.76 9.25
N ARG A 553 12.06 9.12 10.35
CA ARG A 553 10.85 9.97 10.34
C ARG A 553 11.16 11.40 9.91
N GLU A 554 12.29 11.95 10.34
CA GLU A 554 12.75 13.26 9.86
C GLU A 554 13.00 13.24 8.36
N ALA A 555 13.72 12.23 7.85
CA ALA A 555 13.97 12.07 6.42
C ALA A 555 12.66 11.89 5.63
N ALA A 556 11.71 11.09 6.13
CA ALA A 556 10.41 10.88 5.50
C ALA A 556 9.62 12.18 5.38
N LYS A 557 9.55 12.95 6.47
CA LYS A 557 8.89 14.26 6.50
C LYS A 557 9.49 15.22 5.47
N LEU A 558 10.82 15.31 5.39
CA LEU A 558 11.48 16.17 4.40
C LEU A 558 11.16 15.74 2.96
N ILE A 559 11.05 14.43 2.68
CA ILE A 559 10.64 13.95 1.36
C ILE A 559 9.17 14.29 1.07
N ASP A 560 8.28 14.11 2.05
CA ASP A 560 6.86 14.50 1.94
C ASP A 560 6.70 16.01 1.64
N GLU A 561 7.58 16.84 2.20
CA GLU A 561 7.64 18.29 1.96
C GLU A 561 8.39 18.68 0.66
N GLY A 562 8.88 17.69 -0.12
CA GLY A 562 9.64 17.93 -1.35
C GLY A 562 11.06 18.44 -1.15
N GLN A 563 11.59 18.40 0.07
CA GLN A 563 12.93 18.87 0.44
C GLN A 563 14.01 17.78 0.24
N TYR A 564 14.12 17.29 -0.99
CA TYR A 564 14.97 16.15 -1.33
C TYR A 564 16.47 16.36 -1.04
N GLU A 565 17.02 17.55 -1.27
CA GLU A 565 18.45 17.80 -0.97
C GLU A 565 18.75 17.73 0.54
N ALA A 566 17.84 18.24 1.38
CA ALA A 566 17.95 18.14 2.84
C ALA A 566 17.77 16.70 3.34
N ALA A 567 16.86 15.94 2.72
CA ALA A 567 16.62 14.54 3.08
C ALA A 567 17.78 13.61 2.70
N THR A 568 18.49 13.88 1.60
CA THR A 568 19.52 13.00 1.02
C THR A 568 20.60 12.53 2.04
N PRO A 569 21.29 13.41 2.79
CA PRO A 569 22.28 12.96 3.76
C PRO A 569 21.66 12.14 4.90
N LEU A 570 20.42 12.43 5.32
CA LEU A 570 19.73 11.65 6.36
C LEU A 570 19.38 10.24 5.85
N VAL A 571 18.85 10.13 4.62
CA VAL A 571 18.55 8.84 3.98
C VAL A 571 19.80 7.98 3.84
N ASN A 572 20.89 8.55 3.34
CA ASN A 572 22.14 7.79 3.14
C ASN A 572 22.77 7.40 4.48
N GLY A 573 22.78 8.30 5.46
CA GLY A 573 23.24 8.01 6.82
C GLY A 573 22.41 6.91 7.49
N LEU A 574 21.08 6.96 7.34
CA LEU A 574 20.17 5.94 7.84
C LEU A 574 20.38 4.59 7.17
N LYS A 575 20.53 4.56 5.84
CA LYS A 575 20.84 3.34 5.08
C LYS A 575 22.11 2.70 5.62
N ALA A 576 23.17 3.49 5.83
CA ALA A 576 24.42 2.99 6.40
C ALA A 576 24.24 2.49 7.84
N GLU A 577 23.90 3.38 8.76
CA GLU A 577 23.95 3.10 10.19
C GLU A 577 22.74 2.29 10.67
N GLY A 578 21.55 2.53 10.12
CA GLY A 578 20.34 1.78 10.49
C GLY A 578 20.45 0.29 10.18
N VAL A 579 21.07 -0.08 9.05
CA VAL A 579 21.32 -1.49 8.70
C VAL A 579 22.40 -2.10 9.60
N GLU A 580 23.49 -1.40 9.91
CA GLU A 580 24.53 -1.89 10.83
C GLU A 580 24.01 -2.07 12.26
N ILE A 581 23.18 -1.14 12.74
CA ILE A 581 22.50 -1.22 14.04
C ILE A 581 21.57 -2.43 14.07
N ALA A 582 20.73 -2.62 13.05
CA ALA A 582 19.81 -3.75 12.97
C ALA A 582 20.54 -5.09 12.92
N LEU A 583 21.65 -5.17 12.16
CA LEU A 583 22.48 -6.37 12.09
C LEU A 583 23.07 -6.70 13.47
N SER A 584 23.57 -5.69 14.18
CA SER A 584 24.17 -5.87 15.50
C SER A 584 23.12 -6.29 16.55
N ALA A 585 21.89 -5.78 16.45
CA ALA A 585 20.76 -6.21 17.25
C ALA A 585 20.41 -7.69 17.01
N CYS A 586 20.35 -8.11 15.73
CA CYS A 586 20.09 -9.50 15.36
C CYS A 586 21.21 -10.44 15.82
N ASP A 587 22.48 -10.04 15.68
CA ASP A 587 23.63 -10.80 16.18
C ASP A 587 23.58 -10.98 17.71
N ALA A 588 23.29 -9.91 18.45
CA ALA A 588 23.14 -9.99 19.91
C ALA A 588 22.02 -10.95 20.32
N ALA A 589 20.87 -10.88 19.64
CA ALA A 589 19.75 -11.79 19.85
C ALA A 589 20.13 -13.25 19.53
N MET A 590 20.82 -13.48 18.43
CA MET A 590 21.30 -14.81 18.02
C MET A 590 22.22 -15.41 19.09
N ARG A 591 23.20 -14.63 19.57
CA ARG A 591 24.12 -15.07 20.63
C ARG A 591 23.41 -15.33 21.96
N ALA A 592 22.40 -14.54 22.32
CA ALA A 592 21.59 -14.77 23.52
C ALA A 592 20.78 -16.08 23.47
N HIS A 593 20.47 -16.58 22.27
CA HIS A 593 19.83 -17.88 22.08
C HIS A 593 20.83 -19.06 22.14
N GLY A 594 22.14 -18.80 22.04
CA GLY A 594 23.17 -19.83 21.99
C GLY A 594 23.05 -20.70 20.73
N ALA A 595 23.28 -22.01 20.84
CA ALA A 595 23.17 -22.93 19.70
C ALA A 595 21.80 -22.89 19.00
N MET A 596 20.72 -22.62 19.75
CA MET A 596 19.38 -22.45 19.17
C MET A 596 19.32 -21.26 18.21
N GLY A 597 20.02 -20.16 18.50
CA GLY A 597 20.08 -18.99 17.61
C GLY A 597 20.76 -19.28 16.28
N TYR A 598 21.67 -20.27 16.24
CA TYR A 598 22.33 -20.74 15.03
C TYR A 598 21.55 -21.86 14.31
N SER A 599 20.48 -22.37 14.92
CA SER A 599 19.62 -23.40 14.34
C SER A 599 18.50 -22.79 13.49
N ARG A 600 17.75 -23.63 12.77
CA ARG A 600 16.55 -23.23 12.04
C ARG A 600 15.28 -23.19 12.90
N ASP A 601 15.39 -23.46 14.20
CA ASP A 601 14.24 -23.42 15.13
C ASP A 601 13.79 -21.98 15.41
N VAL A 602 14.65 -20.99 15.12
CA VAL A 602 14.35 -19.55 15.18
C VAL A 602 14.88 -18.87 13.92
N ASP A 603 14.32 -17.70 13.59
CA ASP A 603 14.63 -17.00 12.34
C ASP A 603 15.85 -16.05 12.43
N LEU A 604 16.57 -16.03 13.57
CA LEU A 604 17.66 -15.08 13.82
C LEU A 604 18.83 -15.23 12.84
N GLY A 605 19.21 -16.46 12.49
CA GLY A 605 20.23 -16.71 11.47
C GLY A 605 19.81 -16.22 10.09
N ASP A 606 18.53 -16.28 9.76
CA ASP A 606 17.97 -15.79 8.49
C ASP A 606 17.99 -14.27 8.46
N ARG A 607 17.55 -13.61 9.54
CA ARG A 607 17.60 -12.16 9.70
C ARG A 607 19.01 -11.58 9.54
N VAL A 608 20.01 -12.23 10.16
CA VAL A 608 21.43 -11.84 10.00
C VAL A 608 21.86 -11.96 8.54
N ARG A 609 21.59 -13.09 7.88
CA ARG A 609 21.94 -13.31 6.47
C ARG A 609 21.26 -12.30 5.54
N ASP A 610 20.00 -12.00 5.78
CA ASP A 610 19.22 -11.05 4.98
C ASP A 610 19.76 -9.62 5.11
N LEU A 611 20.09 -9.18 6.34
CA LEU A 611 20.67 -7.87 6.60
C LEU A 611 22.08 -7.71 6.03
N MET A 612 22.89 -8.78 5.99
CA MET A 612 24.19 -8.75 5.30
C MET A 612 24.05 -8.37 3.82
N GLY A 613 22.96 -8.79 3.16
CA GLY A 613 22.66 -8.37 1.80
C GLY A 613 22.41 -6.86 1.69
N LEU A 614 21.65 -6.28 2.64
CA LEU A 614 21.33 -4.84 2.64
C LEU A 614 22.53 -3.95 2.98
N ARG A 615 23.60 -4.48 3.60
CA ARG A 615 24.87 -3.75 3.78
C ARG A 615 25.57 -3.46 2.46
N ILE A 616 25.35 -4.31 1.45
CA ILE A 616 26.03 -4.26 0.16
C ILE A 616 25.11 -3.64 -0.91
N ALA A 617 23.85 -4.08 -0.95
CA ALA A 617 22.87 -3.67 -1.96
C ALA A 617 22.56 -2.17 -1.89
N ASP A 618 22.18 -1.62 -3.04
CA ASP A 618 21.69 -0.24 -3.20
C ASP A 618 22.65 0.85 -2.69
N GLY A 619 23.94 0.52 -2.69
CA GLY A 619 25.07 1.36 -2.26
C GLY A 619 25.64 0.87 -0.93
N THR A 620 26.88 0.41 -0.92
CA THR A 620 27.51 -0.14 0.31
C THR A 620 27.48 0.84 1.50
N THR A 621 27.58 0.33 2.73
CA THR A 621 27.73 1.16 3.94
C THR A 621 28.78 2.26 3.74
N ASP A 622 29.94 1.92 3.15
CA ASP A 622 31.04 2.86 2.92
C ASP A 622 30.67 3.93 1.89
N VAL A 623 30.04 3.56 0.78
CA VAL A 623 29.57 4.50 -0.24
C VAL A 623 28.52 5.46 0.33
N MET A 624 27.63 4.96 1.17
CA MET A 624 26.63 5.80 1.84
C MET A 624 27.27 6.79 2.81
N ARG A 625 28.23 6.35 3.64
CA ARG A 625 29.01 7.25 4.51
C ARG A 625 29.76 8.33 3.72
N MET A 626 30.40 7.95 2.63
CA MET A 626 31.05 8.89 1.71
C MET A 626 30.05 9.89 1.12
N SER A 627 28.86 9.42 0.74
CA SER A 627 27.80 10.31 0.24
C SER A 627 27.32 11.30 1.31
N VAL A 628 27.22 10.89 2.58
CA VAL A 628 26.90 11.81 3.68
C VAL A 628 27.97 12.89 3.78
N VAL A 629 29.25 12.52 3.74
CA VAL A 629 30.36 13.49 3.77
C VAL A 629 30.21 14.50 2.62
N SER A 630 30.03 14.00 1.39
CA SER A 630 29.91 14.85 0.21
C SER A 630 28.68 15.78 0.25
N LYS A 631 27.55 15.32 0.79
CA LYS A 631 26.29 16.09 0.77
C LYS A 631 26.17 17.04 1.96
N ALA A 632 26.72 16.70 3.12
CA ALA A 632 26.65 17.54 4.32
C ALA A 632 27.82 18.53 4.41
N TYR A 633 29.00 18.20 3.88
CA TYR A 633 30.23 18.99 4.03
C TYR A 633 30.89 19.38 2.71
N GLY A 634 30.29 19.05 1.56
CA GLY A 634 30.82 19.35 0.23
C GLY A 634 31.81 18.31 -0.30
N SER A 635 32.14 18.41 -1.59
CA SER A 635 33.02 17.46 -2.29
C SER A 635 34.52 17.70 -2.09
N ASP A 636 34.90 18.73 -1.34
CA ASP A 636 36.31 19.10 -1.16
C ASP A 636 37.09 17.99 -0.43
N LEU A 637 36.49 17.38 0.59
CA LEU A 637 37.09 16.25 1.31
C LEU A 637 37.34 15.05 0.40
N TRP A 638 36.43 14.79 -0.55
CA TRP A 638 36.62 13.78 -1.59
C TRP A 638 37.70 14.17 -2.59
N THR A 639 37.72 15.43 -3.01
CA THR A 639 38.72 15.96 -3.94
C THR A 639 40.13 15.86 -3.33
N MET A 640 40.27 16.14 -2.03
CA MET A 640 41.51 16.02 -1.28
C MET A 640 42.01 14.57 -1.21
N SER A 641 41.12 13.57 -1.09
CA SER A 641 41.51 12.16 -1.05
C SER A 641 41.97 11.64 -2.42
N VAL A 642 41.35 12.10 -3.51
CA VAL A 642 41.66 11.65 -4.88
C VAL A 642 42.85 12.39 -5.49
N TYR A 643 42.93 13.72 -5.32
CA TYR A 643 43.93 14.56 -5.99
C TYR A 643 45.04 15.09 -5.07
N GLY A 644 44.96 14.81 -3.77
CA GLY A 644 45.89 15.32 -2.76
C GLY A 644 45.72 16.82 -2.47
N VAL A 645 46.38 17.28 -1.40
CA VAL A 645 46.27 18.66 -0.88
C VAL A 645 46.88 19.72 -1.82
N ARG A 646 47.58 19.32 -2.89
CA ARG A 646 48.41 20.20 -3.72
C ARG A 646 47.86 20.53 -5.12
N SER A 647 46.69 20.01 -5.51
CA SER A 647 46.10 20.39 -6.80
C SER A 647 45.39 21.74 -6.65
N PRO A 648 45.71 22.80 -7.43
CA PRO A 648 45.02 24.06 -7.31
C PRO A 648 43.55 23.85 -7.64
N MET A 649 42.67 24.11 -6.67
CA MET A 649 41.23 24.11 -6.88
C MET A 649 40.93 25.02 -8.09
N ARG A 650 40.60 24.42 -9.24
CA ARG A 650 39.95 25.17 -10.32
C ARG A 650 38.58 25.56 -9.78
N LYS A 651 38.50 26.76 -9.20
CA LYS A 651 37.23 27.43 -8.97
C LYS A 651 36.56 27.55 -10.33
N THR A 652 35.52 26.75 -10.58
CA THR A 652 34.54 27.05 -11.62
C THR A 652 33.77 28.28 -11.16
N GLN A 653 34.36 29.46 -11.32
CA GLN A 653 33.59 30.68 -11.41
C GLN A 653 32.94 30.68 -12.80
N SER A 654 31.63 30.52 -12.83
CA SER A 654 30.82 31.01 -13.93
C SER A 654 30.93 32.53 -13.94
N GLU A 655 31.97 33.07 -14.57
CA GLU A 655 31.93 34.46 -15.01
C GLU A 655 30.97 34.54 -16.22
N PRO A 656 30.01 35.47 -16.22
CA PRO A 656 29.23 35.73 -17.42
C PRO A 656 30.18 36.24 -18.50
N ILE A 657 30.16 35.56 -19.65
CA ILE A 657 30.85 36.00 -20.87
C ILE A 657 30.40 37.43 -21.16
N SER A 658 31.29 38.41 -20.95
CA SER A 658 31.06 39.77 -21.40
C SER A 658 30.98 39.76 -22.93
N PRO A 659 30.04 40.51 -23.55
CA PRO A 659 29.95 40.58 -25.00
C PRO A 659 31.24 41.21 -25.53
N VAL A 660 31.89 40.49 -26.44
CA VAL A 660 33.03 40.99 -27.21
C VAL A 660 32.63 42.32 -27.84
N LYS A 661 33.24 43.41 -27.38
CA LYS A 661 33.20 44.69 -28.10
C LYS A 661 33.91 44.48 -29.43
N ALA A 662 33.17 44.62 -30.52
CA ALA A 662 33.74 44.75 -31.85
C ALA A 662 34.73 45.93 -31.84
N SER A 663 36.01 45.65 -32.09
CA SER A 663 36.98 46.68 -32.42
C SER A 663 36.78 47.06 -33.89
N PRO A 664 36.82 48.36 -34.24
CA PRO A 664 36.55 48.81 -35.60
C PRO A 664 37.67 48.43 -36.56
N ALA A 665 37.28 48.02 -37.76
CA ALA A 665 38.19 47.87 -38.88
C ALA A 665 38.84 49.22 -39.23
N ALA A 666 40.17 49.23 -39.29
CA ALA A 666 40.95 50.28 -39.94
C ALA A 666 42.03 49.62 -40.81
N SER A 667 41.68 49.49 -42.10
CA SER A 667 42.48 49.76 -43.32
C SER A 667 44.01 49.51 -43.37
N ASN A 668 44.39 48.83 -44.47
CA ASN A 668 45.62 48.95 -45.30
C ASN A 668 46.91 48.35 -44.69
N ASP A 669 47.69 47.51 -45.36
CA ASP A 669 47.93 47.21 -46.79
C ASP A 669 48.08 45.69 -47.04
#